data_AF-A0A5P8WBG8-F1
#
_entry.id   AF-A0A5P8WBG8-F1
#
_cell.length_a   1.000
_cell.length_b   1.000
_cell.length_c   1.000
_cell.angle_alpha   90.00
_cell.angle_beta   90.00
_cell.angle_gamma   90.00
#
_symmetry.space_group_name_H-M   'P 1'
#
loop_
_entity.id
_entity.type
_entity.pdbx_description
1 polymer ?
#
loop_
_entity_poly.entity_id
_entity_poly.type
_entity_poly.pdbx_seq_one_letter_code
_entity_poly.pdbx_strand_id
1 'polypeptide(L)'
;MNPNFLAAQTPTTIAIVGGGFSGSLVATHLLKTASQPLTIKLIERNDQIGKGIAYSTDTNCHLLNVSAGNMSAFAHDSGHLLRWLQHNRDELTVFFSEEVNASTFIPRKVYGLYIQSVLAEAEATAPSDVRLERFTDEVVGVQSEEKGAVISLRSGRCFAADRVVLALGNSPSAPPAIQNDNNNDESYLRNAWSADALADLDADAPVLLIGTGLTMVDMVLSLSDRQHRGKIYAVSRRGLFPLKHQAAQPYPSFLTPENSPKSVRHWLRRLRAEVEIAATQGYDWRAVIDSLRPMIQKIWQKLPTEEQQRFLRHLTPYWDVHRHRIAPQVANVVIEMLDSAQLTISAGRIREYQALPDGVAVTVCQRKTQTNNILHVRRVVNCTGVAADYRRSPHPLITDLRSQKLIRPNAIGLGLDTDTHGALYTADGNVSTLFYTLGTPRKGDLWETIAVPELRGQAQKLSKVLLQSLPVRVRPIPTMPLLSDRSAEIQQSTFLFRQFFDPATSSYTYLIADKQTGDAVLVDPVLEQVDRDLESLDELGLKLRYCLETHLHADHITGAGKLRQQTGCEVIVPQNTAVTKADRSLVGGEILEVGSVIIETIFTPGHSASHIAYLVNKTHLLTGDALFIRGCGRTDFQGGDPGTLYDVVTQRLFTLPDDTKVYPAHDYKGRTVSTIGEEKRLNPRFSERSRSQFITIMNNLKLSYPQKMNATVPANEYCGDFIPQESLDQATSSATDEEQKQIELTVMTNTEIYNDYFAMYI
;
A
#
# COMPACT_ATOMS: atom_id res chain seq x y z
N MET A 1 -30.83 6.75 35.06
CA MET A 1 -30.04 6.52 33.84
C MET A 1 -28.85 7.46 33.88
N ASN A 2 -27.63 6.92 33.80
CA ASN A 2 -26.40 7.72 33.77
C ASN A 2 -26.23 8.25 32.33
N PRO A 3 -26.17 9.57 32.08
CA PRO A 3 -26.14 10.15 30.72
C PRO A 3 -24.95 9.71 29.87
N ASN A 4 -23.93 9.09 30.48
CA ASN A 4 -22.69 8.70 29.83
C ASN A 4 -22.78 7.41 28.98
N PHE A 5 -23.91 6.70 28.93
CA PHE A 5 -24.04 5.44 28.15
C PHE A 5 -24.26 5.65 26.65
N LEU A 6 -24.71 6.84 26.23
CA LEU A 6 -24.96 7.20 24.82
C LEU A 6 -23.81 7.98 24.16
N ALA A 7 -22.69 8.18 24.86
CA ALA A 7 -21.51 8.74 24.23
C ALA A 7 -20.95 7.70 23.25
N ALA A 8 -21.25 7.87 21.95
CA ALA A 8 -20.52 7.20 20.89
C ALA A 8 -19.03 7.33 21.21
N GLN A 9 -18.35 6.21 21.47
CA GLN A 9 -16.93 6.25 21.79
C GLN A 9 -16.23 6.92 20.62
N THR A 10 -15.67 8.11 20.85
CA THR A 10 -15.02 8.90 19.81
C THR A 10 -13.88 8.07 19.23
N PRO A 11 -13.84 7.88 17.90
CA PRO A 11 -12.75 7.13 17.26
C PRO A 11 -11.41 7.75 17.65
N THR A 12 -10.40 6.89 17.82
CA THR A 12 -9.05 7.35 18.10
C THR A 12 -8.58 8.20 16.92
N THR A 13 -7.96 9.35 17.17
CA THR A 13 -7.48 10.25 16.13
C THR A 13 -5.96 10.19 16.01
N ILE A 14 -5.46 9.86 14.82
CA ILE A 14 -4.04 10.02 14.46
C ILE A 14 -3.92 11.21 13.51
N ALA A 15 -3.17 12.23 13.92
CA ALA A 15 -2.83 13.36 13.08
C ALA A 15 -1.51 13.09 12.33
N ILE A 16 -1.49 13.35 11.03
CA ILE A 16 -0.30 13.23 10.18
C ILE A 16 -0.03 14.61 9.57
N VAL A 17 1.06 15.23 10.00
CA VAL A 17 1.49 16.57 9.56
C VAL A 17 2.43 16.43 8.38
N GLY A 18 1.94 16.75 7.19
CA GLY A 18 2.59 16.57 5.89
C GLY A 18 1.92 15.47 5.09
N GLY A 19 1.28 15.85 3.98
CA GLY A 19 0.61 14.96 3.03
C GLY A 19 1.44 14.62 1.79
N GLY A 20 2.76 14.78 1.84
CA GLY A 20 3.66 14.23 0.83
C GLY A 20 3.82 12.71 0.94
N PHE A 21 4.76 12.14 0.16
CA PHE A 21 5.03 10.70 0.11
C PHE A 21 4.98 9.96 1.46
N SER A 22 5.74 10.44 2.45
CA SER A 22 5.85 9.79 3.74
C SER A 22 4.53 9.76 4.52
N GLY A 23 3.83 10.89 4.60
CA GLY A 23 2.56 10.97 5.31
C GLY A 23 1.45 10.21 4.61
N SER A 24 1.39 10.27 3.28
CA SER A 24 0.45 9.49 2.47
C SER A 24 0.65 7.99 2.67
N LEU A 25 1.88 7.46 2.67
CA LEU A 25 2.09 6.04 2.91
C LEU A 25 1.77 5.60 4.35
N VAL A 26 2.02 6.46 5.35
CA VAL A 26 1.56 6.17 6.73
C VAL A 26 0.04 6.07 6.75
N ALA A 27 -0.67 7.04 6.14
CA ALA A 27 -2.13 7.01 6.02
C ALA A 27 -2.62 5.76 5.27
N THR A 28 -2.02 5.44 4.12
CA THR A 28 -2.31 4.22 3.33
C THR A 28 -2.19 2.97 4.20
N HIS A 29 -1.10 2.81 4.95
CA HIS A 29 -0.93 1.63 5.78
C HIS A 29 -1.90 1.59 6.96
N LEU A 30 -2.21 2.73 7.59
CA LEU A 30 -3.23 2.79 8.64
C LEU A 30 -4.61 2.40 8.09
N LEU A 31 -5.01 2.91 6.93
CA LEU A 31 -6.25 2.55 6.25
C LEU A 31 -6.35 1.06 5.94
N LYS A 32 -5.25 0.46 5.45
CA LYS A 32 -5.21 -0.96 5.08
C LYS A 32 -5.13 -1.92 6.27
N THR A 33 -4.73 -1.47 7.47
CA THR A 33 -4.38 -2.39 8.57
C THR A 33 -5.03 -2.07 9.92
N ALA A 34 -5.73 -0.95 10.07
CA ALA A 34 -6.46 -0.64 11.29
C ALA A 34 -7.56 -1.68 11.56
N SER A 35 -7.57 -2.21 12.78
CA SER A 35 -8.54 -3.21 13.26
C SER A 35 -9.55 -2.65 14.27
N GLN A 36 -9.48 -1.35 14.55
CA GLN A 36 -10.36 -0.64 15.49
C GLN A 36 -10.74 0.72 14.92
N PRO A 37 -11.85 1.34 15.39
CA PRO A 37 -12.31 2.64 14.89
C PRO A 37 -11.22 3.71 14.98
N LEU A 38 -10.92 4.33 13.83
CA LEU A 38 -9.78 5.21 13.67
C LEU A 38 -10.12 6.38 12.73
N THR A 39 -9.86 7.60 13.19
CA THR A 39 -9.87 8.81 12.36
C THR A 39 -8.43 9.20 12.06
N ILE A 40 -8.06 9.20 10.79
CA ILE A 40 -6.76 9.65 10.30
C ILE A 40 -6.95 11.07 9.78
N LYS A 41 -6.30 12.06 10.41
CA LYS A 41 -6.31 13.44 9.93
C LYS A 41 -5.00 13.72 9.21
N LEU A 42 -5.04 13.87 7.89
CA LEU A 42 -3.89 14.17 7.06
C LEU A 42 -3.88 15.66 6.71
N ILE A 43 -2.86 16.37 7.18
CA ILE A 43 -2.74 17.83 7.04
C ILE A 43 -1.62 18.15 6.07
N GLU A 44 -1.91 18.86 4.99
CA GLU A 44 -0.95 19.29 3.97
C GLU A 44 -1.12 20.79 3.71
N ARG A 45 -0.02 21.54 3.74
CA ARG A 45 -0.06 22.99 3.53
C ARG A 45 -0.26 23.37 2.05
N ASN A 46 0.10 22.46 1.15
CA ASN A 46 -0.13 22.61 -0.28
C ASN A 46 -1.48 22.03 -0.69
N ASP A 47 -1.96 22.39 -1.87
CA ASP A 47 -3.21 21.92 -2.46
C ASP A 47 -3.18 20.43 -2.88
N GLN A 48 -2.00 19.86 -3.13
CA GLN A 48 -1.85 18.50 -3.65
C GLN A 48 -1.27 17.51 -2.63
N ILE A 49 -2.15 16.71 -2.02
CA ILE A 49 -1.81 15.54 -1.20
C ILE A 49 -1.29 14.40 -2.10
N GLY A 50 -0.34 13.61 -1.60
CA GLY A 50 0.25 12.43 -2.25
C GLY A 50 1.60 12.67 -2.90
N LYS A 51 1.84 13.91 -3.38
CA LYS A 51 3.05 14.22 -4.16
C LYS A 51 4.19 14.73 -3.28
N GLY A 52 3.89 15.73 -2.44
CA GLY A 52 4.93 16.50 -1.73
C GLY A 52 5.93 17.15 -2.70
N ILE A 53 6.92 17.87 -2.16
CA ILE A 53 7.83 18.70 -2.96
C ILE A 53 8.59 17.89 -4.03
N ALA A 54 8.96 16.64 -3.75
CA ALA A 54 9.77 15.83 -4.65
C ALA A 54 9.03 15.38 -5.92
N TYR A 55 7.69 15.24 -5.86
CA TYR A 55 6.88 14.68 -6.94
C TYR A 55 5.81 15.67 -7.46
N SER A 56 5.80 16.90 -6.96
CA SER A 56 4.89 17.98 -7.39
C SER A 56 5.45 18.85 -8.51
N THR A 57 6.50 18.41 -9.21
CA THR A 57 7.05 19.15 -10.36
C THR A 57 6.08 19.11 -11.55
N ASP A 58 5.94 20.24 -12.23
CA ASP A 58 5.15 20.33 -13.46
C ASP A 58 5.93 19.84 -14.70
N THR A 59 7.26 19.75 -14.58
CA THR A 59 8.16 19.45 -15.71
C THR A 59 8.24 17.95 -15.97
N ASN A 60 7.98 17.52 -17.21
CA ASN A 60 8.02 16.10 -17.60
C ASN A 60 9.45 15.54 -17.60
N CYS A 61 10.46 16.36 -17.91
CA CYS A 61 11.86 15.92 -17.98
C CYS A 61 12.51 15.68 -16.61
N HIS A 62 11.84 16.01 -15.50
CA HIS A 62 12.31 15.66 -14.15
C HIS A 62 12.05 14.19 -13.86
N LEU A 63 13.04 13.35 -14.13
CA LEU A 63 12.96 11.91 -13.91
C LEU A 63 13.27 11.51 -12.46
N LEU A 64 12.78 10.34 -12.07
CA LEU A 64 13.26 9.65 -10.88
C LEU A 64 14.74 9.30 -11.04
N ASN A 65 15.47 9.28 -9.93
CA ASN A 65 16.87 8.84 -9.86
C ASN A 65 17.00 7.34 -9.54
N VAL A 66 15.89 6.60 -9.60
CA VAL A 66 15.81 5.16 -9.35
C VAL A 66 14.84 4.58 -10.37
N SER A 67 15.15 3.40 -10.89
CA SER A 67 14.33 2.74 -11.90
C SER A 67 12.96 2.30 -11.33
N ALA A 68 11.96 2.21 -12.21
CA ALA A 68 10.59 1.88 -11.83
C ALA A 68 10.48 0.57 -11.02
N GLY A 69 11.24 -0.48 -11.37
CA GLY A 69 11.24 -1.75 -10.66
C GLY A 69 11.66 -1.67 -9.18
N ASN A 70 12.35 -0.60 -8.79
CA ASN A 70 12.82 -0.36 -7.41
C ASN A 70 12.01 0.70 -6.67
N MET A 71 10.93 1.20 -7.27
CA MET A 71 10.18 2.36 -6.78
C MET A 71 8.77 2.04 -6.29
N SER A 72 8.39 0.76 -6.15
CA SER A 72 7.10 0.39 -5.54
C SER A 72 6.88 1.05 -4.18
N ALA A 73 5.63 1.48 -3.93
CA ALA A 73 5.18 1.99 -2.64
C ALA A 73 5.22 0.91 -1.53
N PHE A 74 5.22 -0.37 -1.89
CA PHE A 74 5.13 -1.49 -0.95
C PHE A 74 6.43 -2.30 -0.93
N ALA A 75 6.98 -2.52 0.27
CA ALA A 75 8.25 -3.24 0.43
C ALA A 75 8.17 -4.72 0.04
N HIS A 76 7.00 -5.35 0.21
CA HIS A 76 6.77 -6.77 -0.08
C HIS A 76 6.16 -7.04 -1.46
N ASP A 77 5.95 -5.99 -2.26
CA ASP A 77 5.38 -6.10 -3.60
C ASP A 77 6.13 -5.16 -4.55
N SER A 78 7.30 -5.59 -5.00
CA SER A 78 8.16 -4.83 -5.91
C SER A 78 7.50 -4.56 -7.27
N GLY A 79 6.56 -5.41 -7.68
CA GLY A 79 5.86 -5.30 -8.97
C GLY A 79 4.70 -4.30 -8.98
N HIS A 80 4.27 -3.78 -7.83
CA HIS A 80 3.06 -2.94 -7.75
C HIS A 80 3.08 -1.72 -8.67
N LEU A 81 4.20 -0.97 -8.72
CA LEU A 81 4.30 0.19 -9.60
C LEU A 81 4.22 -0.21 -11.08
N LEU A 82 4.86 -1.31 -11.47
CA LEU A 82 4.86 -1.77 -12.86
C LEU A 82 3.47 -2.20 -13.31
N ARG A 83 2.73 -2.92 -12.47
CA ARG A 83 1.33 -3.28 -12.76
C ARG A 83 0.45 -2.04 -12.88
N TRP A 84 0.66 -1.03 -12.02
CA TRP A 84 -0.06 0.24 -12.11
C TRP A 84 0.26 1.01 -13.40
N LEU A 85 1.54 1.09 -13.78
CA LEU A 85 1.97 1.74 -15.04
C LEU A 85 1.37 1.04 -16.26
N GLN A 86 1.35 -0.29 -16.26
CA GLN A 86 0.76 -1.07 -17.35
C GLN A 86 -0.76 -0.90 -17.43
N HIS A 87 -1.44 -0.85 -16.27
CA HIS A 87 -2.88 -0.68 -16.21
C HIS A 87 -3.33 0.70 -16.73
N ASN A 88 -2.55 1.75 -16.47
CA ASN A 88 -2.86 3.12 -16.89
C ASN A 88 -2.04 3.52 -18.14
N ARG A 89 -1.66 2.55 -18.98
CA ARG A 89 -0.73 2.80 -20.10
C ARG A 89 -1.30 3.85 -21.05
N ASP A 90 -2.58 3.75 -21.37
CA ASP A 90 -3.24 4.60 -22.35
C ASP A 90 -3.34 6.05 -21.85
N GLU A 91 -3.69 6.26 -20.59
CA GLU A 91 -3.74 7.59 -19.96
C GLU A 91 -2.34 8.19 -19.79
N LEU A 92 -1.31 7.36 -19.65
CA LEU A 92 0.07 7.81 -19.43
C LEU A 92 0.90 7.95 -20.71
N THR A 93 0.36 7.62 -21.88
CA THR A 93 1.04 7.75 -23.18
C THR A 93 1.66 9.13 -23.40
N VAL A 94 1.01 10.19 -22.94
CA VAL A 94 1.49 11.58 -23.04
C VAL A 94 2.80 11.84 -22.28
N PHE A 95 3.16 11.00 -21.30
CA PHE A 95 4.35 11.16 -20.48
C PHE A 95 5.53 10.29 -20.93
N PHE A 96 5.30 9.35 -21.85
CA PHE A 96 6.29 8.35 -22.24
C PHE A 96 6.48 8.35 -23.75
N SER A 97 7.73 8.49 -24.21
CA SER A 97 8.10 8.35 -25.62
C SER A 97 8.28 6.89 -26.05
N GLU A 98 8.46 5.98 -25.09
CA GLU A 98 8.76 4.56 -25.30
C GLU A 98 8.04 3.70 -24.26
N GLU A 99 8.03 2.38 -24.49
CA GLU A 99 7.43 1.43 -23.56
C GLU A 99 8.19 1.37 -22.22
N VAL A 100 7.43 1.36 -21.12
CA VAL A 100 7.98 1.42 -19.76
C VAL A 100 8.20 0.02 -19.21
N ASN A 101 9.40 -0.23 -18.69
CA ASN A 101 9.76 -1.50 -18.03
C ASN A 101 10.47 -1.25 -16.69
N ALA A 102 10.90 -2.32 -16.01
CA ALA A 102 11.53 -2.26 -14.68
C ALA A 102 12.81 -1.40 -14.62
N SER A 103 13.51 -1.23 -15.74
CA SER A 103 14.75 -0.45 -15.83
C SER A 103 14.51 1.03 -16.18
N THR A 104 13.29 1.39 -16.60
CA THR A 104 12.93 2.74 -17.03
C THR A 104 12.96 3.73 -15.84
N PHE A 105 13.50 4.92 -16.09
CA PHE A 105 13.44 6.06 -15.17
C PHE A 105 12.25 6.93 -15.54
N ILE A 106 11.14 6.83 -14.80
CA ILE A 106 9.89 7.54 -15.12
C ILE A 106 9.90 8.99 -14.60
N PRO A 107 9.07 9.89 -15.17
CA PRO A 107 8.87 11.24 -14.65
C PRO A 107 8.39 11.23 -13.20
N ARG A 108 8.92 12.16 -12.38
CA ARG A 108 8.55 12.32 -10.96
C ARG A 108 7.07 12.61 -10.77
N LYS A 109 6.46 13.37 -11.69
CA LYS A 109 5.02 13.68 -11.64
C LYS A 109 4.14 12.44 -11.80
N VAL A 110 4.53 11.49 -12.66
CA VAL A 110 3.82 10.21 -12.85
C VAL A 110 3.92 9.39 -11.57
N TYR A 111 5.10 9.38 -10.94
CA TYR A 111 5.24 8.76 -9.62
C TYR A 111 4.36 9.42 -8.55
N GLY A 112 4.19 10.75 -8.60
CA GLY A 112 3.23 11.46 -7.75
C GLY A 112 1.79 10.97 -7.92
N LEU A 113 1.34 10.76 -9.16
CA LEU A 113 0.02 10.19 -9.47
C LEU A 113 -0.14 8.77 -8.90
N TYR A 114 0.90 7.96 -9.00
CA TYR A 114 0.90 6.61 -8.41
C TYR A 114 0.70 6.64 -6.89
N ILE A 115 1.33 7.56 -6.16
CA ILE A 115 1.13 7.66 -4.71
C ILE A 115 -0.28 8.16 -4.36
N GLN A 116 -0.83 9.08 -5.16
CA GLN A 116 -2.22 9.52 -5.01
C GLN A 116 -3.20 8.36 -5.21
N SER A 117 -3.01 7.54 -6.25
CA SER A 117 -3.87 6.39 -6.50
C SER A 117 -3.74 5.33 -5.40
N VAL A 118 -2.54 5.09 -4.88
CA VAL A 118 -2.32 4.18 -3.75
C VAL A 118 -3.05 4.63 -2.49
N LEU A 119 -3.07 5.94 -2.21
CA LEU A 119 -3.84 6.49 -1.08
C LEU A 119 -5.35 6.39 -1.32
N ALA A 120 -5.81 6.71 -2.54
CA ALA A 120 -7.22 6.64 -2.91
C ALA A 120 -7.77 5.19 -2.86
N GLU A 121 -7.02 4.22 -3.38
CA GLU A 121 -7.36 2.79 -3.30
C GLU A 121 -7.46 2.33 -1.83
N ALA A 122 -6.50 2.74 -0.98
CA ALA A 122 -6.52 2.40 0.43
C ALA A 122 -7.73 2.98 1.16
N GLU A 123 -8.14 4.21 0.83
CA GLU A 123 -9.34 4.82 1.39
C GLU A 123 -10.62 4.13 0.91
N ALA A 124 -10.72 3.83 -0.39
CA ALA A 124 -11.88 3.16 -0.98
C ALA A 124 -12.08 1.72 -0.45
N THR A 125 -11.00 1.09 0.04
CA THR A 125 -11.02 -0.28 0.57
C THR A 125 -10.96 -0.36 2.10
N ALA A 126 -10.94 0.79 2.78
CA ALA A 126 -10.88 0.83 4.25
C ALA A 126 -12.20 0.37 4.91
N PRO A 127 -12.14 -0.22 6.12
CA PRO A 127 -13.34 -0.49 6.92
C PRO A 127 -14.15 0.78 7.19
N SER A 128 -15.48 0.67 7.32
CA SER A 128 -16.38 1.82 7.47
C SER A 128 -16.20 2.64 8.77
N ASP A 129 -15.56 2.04 9.78
CA ASP A 129 -15.18 2.68 11.04
C ASP A 129 -13.75 3.27 11.03
N VAL A 130 -13.05 3.19 9.90
CA VAL A 130 -11.77 3.86 9.64
C VAL A 130 -11.99 4.96 8.62
N ARG A 131 -11.64 6.20 8.96
CA ARG A 131 -11.90 7.37 8.11
C ARG A 131 -10.65 8.19 7.89
N LEU A 132 -10.45 8.66 6.66
CA LEU A 132 -9.42 9.63 6.32
C LEU A 132 -10.06 11.01 6.15
N GLU A 133 -9.58 11.99 6.92
CA GLU A 133 -9.93 13.40 6.78
C GLU A 133 -8.72 14.17 6.26
N ARG A 134 -8.91 14.96 5.21
CA ARG A 134 -7.85 15.75 4.58
C ARG A 134 -8.03 17.23 4.91
N PHE A 135 -6.95 17.89 5.31
CA PHE A 135 -6.91 19.32 5.57
C PHE A 135 -5.84 19.99 4.70
N THR A 136 -6.26 20.91 3.84
CA THR A 136 -5.35 21.83 3.15
C THR A 136 -5.10 23.02 4.06
N ASP A 137 -4.13 22.88 4.95
CA ASP A 137 -3.79 23.87 5.99
C ASP A 137 -2.38 23.60 6.53
N GLU A 138 -1.83 24.54 7.28
CA GLU A 138 -0.53 24.39 7.92
C GLU A 138 -0.70 24.22 9.44
N VAL A 139 -0.08 23.18 10.01
CA VAL A 139 0.04 23.07 11.47
C VAL A 139 1.06 24.09 11.95
N VAL A 140 0.66 24.99 12.84
CA VAL A 140 1.51 26.06 13.37
C VAL A 140 1.89 25.85 14.83
N GLY A 141 1.12 25.04 15.57
CA GLY A 141 1.43 24.74 16.97
C GLY A 141 0.77 23.46 17.45
N VAL A 142 1.33 22.90 18.53
CA VAL A 142 0.80 21.73 19.21
C VAL A 142 0.89 21.91 20.72
N GLN A 143 -0.18 21.63 21.43
CA GLN A 143 -0.20 21.60 22.89
C GLN A 143 -0.39 20.15 23.35
N SER A 144 0.54 19.64 24.17
CA SER A 144 0.42 18.29 24.73
C SER A 144 -0.54 18.27 25.92
N GLU A 145 -1.37 17.24 26.02
CA GLU A 145 -2.31 16.99 27.12
C GLU A 145 -2.07 15.61 27.75
N GLU A 146 -2.72 15.29 28.88
CA GLU A 146 -2.57 13.97 29.54
C GLU A 146 -2.90 12.78 28.64
N LYS A 147 -3.84 12.95 27.69
CA LYS A 147 -4.35 11.88 26.80
C LYS A 147 -4.31 12.24 25.31
N GLY A 148 -3.32 13.00 24.87
CA GLY A 148 -3.16 13.35 23.46
C GLY A 148 -2.51 14.71 23.26
N ALA A 149 -2.82 15.37 22.15
CA ALA A 149 -2.39 16.71 21.85
C ALA A 149 -3.47 17.49 21.09
N VAL A 150 -3.55 18.79 21.35
CA VAL A 150 -4.35 19.74 20.57
C VAL A 150 -3.48 20.32 19.46
N ILE A 151 -3.90 20.10 18.22
CA ILE A 151 -3.23 20.58 17.01
C ILE A 151 -3.87 21.89 16.58
N SER A 152 -3.07 22.93 16.41
CA SER A 152 -3.50 24.25 15.96
C SER A 152 -3.07 24.50 14.51
N LEU A 153 -4.04 24.85 13.66
CA LEU A 153 -3.83 25.15 12.25
C LEU A 153 -3.72 26.66 12.02
N ARG A 154 -3.07 27.07 10.91
CA ARG A 154 -2.88 28.47 10.51
C ARG A 154 -4.22 29.18 10.30
N SER A 155 -5.26 28.47 9.85
CA SER A 155 -6.62 29.01 9.73
C SER A 155 -7.28 29.38 11.07
N GLY A 156 -6.70 28.99 12.20
CA GLY A 156 -7.28 29.14 13.54
C GLY A 156 -8.12 27.92 13.98
N ARG A 157 -8.31 26.92 13.12
CA ARG A 157 -8.95 25.66 13.51
C ARG A 157 -8.05 24.86 14.44
N CYS A 158 -8.65 24.28 15.48
CA CYS A 158 -7.97 23.34 16.37
C CYS A 158 -8.71 22.00 16.44
N PHE A 159 -7.98 20.90 16.71
CA PHE A 159 -8.56 19.60 16.98
C PHE A 159 -7.65 18.74 17.86
N ALA A 160 -8.23 17.80 18.61
CA ALA A 160 -7.48 16.85 19.41
C ALA A 160 -7.01 15.65 18.57
N ALA A 161 -5.84 15.11 18.90
CA ALA A 161 -5.28 13.89 18.34
C ALA A 161 -4.61 13.05 19.44
N ASP A 162 -4.82 11.73 19.41
CA ASP A 162 -4.20 10.81 20.35
C ASP A 162 -2.72 10.57 20.01
N ARG A 163 -2.37 10.62 18.71
CA ARG A 163 -0.99 10.48 18.21
C ARG A 163 -0.74 11.47 17.09
N VAL A 164 0.51 11.91 16.96
CA VAL A 164 0.94 12.89 15.97
C VAL A 164 2.16 12.37 15.22
N VAL A 165 2.05 12.29 13.89
CA VAL A 165 3.15 11.94 12.99
C VAL A 165 3.63 13.20 12.29
N LEU A 166 4.87 13.60 12.54
CA LEU A 166 5.56 14.69 11.85
C LEU A 166 6.18 14.17 10.54
N ALA A 167 5.40 14.12 9.47
CA ALA A 167 5.83 13.73 8.12
C ALA A 167 6.30 14.95 7.30
N LEU A 168 7.18 15.77 7.89
CA LEU A 168 7.54 17.11 7.41
C LEU A 168 8.29 17.15 6.07
N GLY A 169 8.76 15.99 5.59
CA GLY A 169 9.45 15.86 4.32
C GLY A 169 10.72 16.71 4.26
N ASN A 170 10.97 17.27 3.07
CA ASN A 170 12.13 18.12 2.82
C ASN A 170 11.74 19.59 2.91
N SER A 171 12.62 20.43 3.44
CA SER A 171 12.48 21.89 3.41
C SER A 171 13.64 22.53 2.64
N PRO A 172 13.41 23.61 1.90
CA PRO A 172 14.47 24.30 1.18
C PRO A 172 15.50 24.89 2.16
N SER A 173 16.78 24.85 1.78
CA SER A 173 17.84 25.54 2.53
C SER A 173 17.78 27.04 2.33
N ALA A 174 18.08 27.79 3.38
CA ALA A 174 18.35 29.22 3.28
C ALA A 174 19.57 29.47 2.38
N PRO A 175 19.62 30.59 1.66
CA PRO A 175 20.82 30.98 0.93
C PRO A 175 22.02 31.18 1.87
N PRO A 176 23.26 31.09 1.38
CA PRO A 176 24.45 31.36 2.20
C PRO A 176 24.42 32.80 2.72
N ALA A 177 24.53 32.99 4.04
CA ALA A 177 24.65 34.33 4.63
C ALA A 177 25.92 35.04 4.11
N ILE A 178 25.78 36.28 3.62
CA ILE A 178 26.88 37.12 3.13
C ILE A 178 26.96 38.41 3.96
N GLN A 179 28.18 38.93 4.17
CA GLN A 179 28.51 39.94 5.18
C GLN A 179 28.09 41.40 4.87
N ASN A 180 27.44 41.73 3.75
CA ASN A 180 27.09 43.11 3.39
C ASN A 180 25.67 43.23 2.79
N ASP A 181 24.64 42.87 3.57
CA ASP A 181 23.25 42.90 3.12
C ASP A 181 22.51 44.15 3.65
N ASN A 182 22.92 45.32 3.19
CA ASN A 182 22.31 46.61 3.57
C ASN A 182 21.27 47.12 2.54
N ASN A 183 20.95 46.35 1.48
CA ASN A 183 19.96 46.72 0.47
C ASN A 183 18.91 45.61 0.32
N ASN A 184 17.69 45.90 0.78
CA ASN A 184 16.54 44.98 0.91
C ASN A 184 15.92 44.43 -0.41
N ASP A 185 16.57 44.56 -1.57
CA ASP A 185 16.01 44.07 -2.85
C ASP A 185 16.79 42.85 -3.37
N GLU A 186 16.52 41.69 -2.78
CA GLU A 186 17.04 40.38 -3.23
C GLU A 186 16.19 39.78 -4.38
N SER A 187 15.50 40.59 -5.19
CA SER A 187 14.62 40.10 -6.27
C SER A 187 15.33 39.22 -7.31
N TYR A 188 16.65 39.31 -7.45
CA TYR A 188 17.46 38.44 -8.30
C TYR A 188 17.71 37.04 -7.72
N LEU A 189 17.52 36.85 -6.41
CA LEU A 189 17.77 35.60 -5.70
C LEU A 189 16.47 34.80 -5.57
N ARG A 190 16.51 33.54 -6.00
CA ARG A 190 15.37 32.62 -5.95
C ARG A 190 15.76 31.27 -5.36
N ASN A 191 14.78 30.54 -4.83
CA ASN A 191 14.98 29.18 -4.37
C ASN A 191 14.64 28.20 -5.50
N ALA A 192 15.43 27.14 -5.70
CA ALA A 192 15.15 26.17 -6.77
C ALA A 192 13.81 25.43 -6.58
N TRP A 193 13.23 25.43 -5.38
CA TRP A 193 11.97 24.75 -5.06
C TRP A 193 10.76 25.68 -5.03
N SER A 194 10.93 26.97 -5.36
CA SER A 194 9.80 27.90 -5.51
C SER A 194 9.23 27.85 -6.93
N ALA A 195 7.92 28.06 -7.08
CA ALA A 195 7.26 28.06 -8.39
C ALA A 195 7.79 29.16 -9.32
N ASP A 196 8.26 30.26 -8.75
CA ASP A 196 8.82 31.42 -9.44
C ASP A 196 10.33 31.33 -9.68
N ALA A 197 10.97 30.19 -9.36
CA ALA A 197 12.44 30.02 -9.43
C ALA A 197 13.03 30.52 -10.75
N LEU A 198 12.33 30.24 -11.85
CA LEU A 198 12.71 30.57 -13.22
C LEU A 198 11.63 31.41 -13.95
N ALA A 199 10.62 31.95 -13.25
CA ALA A 199 9.58 32.79 -13.87
C ALA A 199 10.15 34.12 -14.38
N ASP A 200 9.64 34.69 -15.47
CA ASP A 200 10.09 36.00 -16.00
C ASP A 200 11.61 36.06 -16.31
N LEU A 201 12.17 34.93 -16.74
CA LEU A 201 13.57 34.84 -17.16
C LEU A 201 13.63 34.77 -18.69
N ASP A 202 14.28 35.75 -19.32
CA ASP A 202 14.47 35.76 -20.77
C ASP A 202 15.29 34.55 -21.24
N ALA A 203 15.02 34.08 -22.45
CA ALA A 203 15.66 32.90 -23.02
C ALA A 203 17.19 33.04 -23.13
N ASP A 204 17.73 34.24 -23.29
CA ASP A 204 19.17 34.49 -23.45
C ASP A 204 19.84 35.01 -22.16
N ALA A 205 19.08 35.19 -21.08
CA ALA A 205 19.59 35.81 -19.86
C ALA A 205 20.55 34.89 -19.07
N PRO A 206 21.74 35.37 -18.64
CA PRO A 206 22.66 34.54 -17.87
C PRO A 206 22.13 34.22 -16.46
N VAL A 207 22.32 32.98 -15.99
CA VAL A 207 21.86 32.50 -14.68
C VAL A 207 23.00 31.87 -13.88
N LEU A 208 23.01 32.09 -12.56
CA LEU A 208 23.89 31.40 -11.62
C LEU A 208 23.10 30.42 -10.74
N LEU A 209 23.52 29.16 -10.71
CA LEU A 209 23.01 28.10 -9.82
C LEU A 209 24.00 27.88 -8.67
N ILE A 210 23.55 28.03 -7.42
CA ILE A 210 24.38 27.84 -6.22
C ILE A 210 24.22 26.40 -5.71
N GLY A 211 25.28 25.61 -5.82
CA GLY A 211 25.24 24.18 -5.57
C GLY A 211 25.19 23.39 -6.87
N THR A 212 25.74 22.18 -6.84
CA THR A 212 25.94 21.33 -8.03
C THR A 212 25.40 19.91 -7.80
N GLY A 213 24.45 19.75 -6.86
CA GLY A 213 23.79 18.47 -6.56
C GLY A 213 22.59 18.20 -7.47
N LEU A 214 21.73 17.26 -7.07
CA LEU A 214 20.52 16.88 -7.82
C LEU A 214 19.58 18.08 -8.12
N THR A 215 19.46 19.02 -7.19
CA THR A 215 18.63 20.23 -7.39
C THR A 215 19.15 21.12 -8.52
N MET A 216 20.46 21.19 -8.73
CA MET A 216 21.05 21.92 -9.86
C MET A 216 20.71 21.22 -11.19
N VAL A 217 20.78 19.89 -11.20
CA VAL A 217 20.39 19.08 -12.37
C VAL A 217 18.93 19.34 -12.73
N ASP A 218 18.02 19.37 -11.74
CA ASP A 218 16.61 19.70 -11.98
C ASP A 218 16.44 21.10 -12.62
N MET A 219 17.19 22.10 -12.17
CA MET A 219 17.16 23.45 -12.76
C MET A 219 17.73 23.51 -14.18
N VAL A 220 18.82 22.78 -14.44
CA VAL A 220 19.39 22.66 -15.79
C VAL A 220 18.38 22.02 -16.75
N LEU A 221 17.71 20.95 -16.32
CA LEU A 221 16.66 20.31 -17.11
C LEU A 221 15.48 21.26 -17.35
N SER A 222 15.02 22.00 -16.35
CA SER A 222 13.94 22.98 -16.52
C SER A 222 14.31 24.12 -17.46
N LEU A 223 15.57 24.58 -17.45
CA LEU A 223 16.06 25.58 -18.41
C LEU A 223 16.13 25.00 -19.82
N SER A 224 16.58 23.75 -19.96
CA SER A 224 16.60 23.04 -21.25
C SER A 224 15.21 22.88 -21.85
N ASP A 225 14.23 22.45 -21.05
CA ASP A 225 12.84 22.25 -21.46
C ASP A 225 12.19 23.56 -21.96
N ARG A 226 12.60 24.69 -21.36
CA ARG A 226 12.18 26.05 -21.76
C ARG A 226 12.98 26.63 -22.92
N GLN A 227 13.85 25.84 -23.57
CA GLN A 227 14.70 26.26 -24.67
C GLN A 227 15.57 27.48 -24.33
N HIS A 228 16.04 27.57 -23.08
CA HIS A 228 16.95 28.62 -22.66
C HIS A 228 18.28 28.51 -23.42
N ARG A 229 18.76 29.63 -23.96
CA ARG A 229 20.00 29.78 -24.73
C ARG A 229 21.10 30.54 -23.98
N GLY A 230 20.74 31.24 -22.91
CA GLY A 230 21.67 32.00 -22.07
C GLY A 230 22.73 31.13 -21.39
N LYS A 231 23.76 31.78 -20.87
CA LYS A 231 24.84 31.12 -20.11
C LYS A 231 24.35 30.68 -18.74
N ILE A 232 24.64 29.43 -18.39
CA ILE A 232 24.32 28.84 -17.08
C ILE A 232 25.63 28.62 -16.32
N TYR A 233 25.82 29.35 -15.24
CA TYR A 233 26.93 29.15 -14.31
C TYR A 233 26.46 28.30 -13.15
N ALA A 234 27.23 27.32 -12.72
CA ALA A 234 26.96 26.54 -11.52
C ALA A 234 28.20 26.53 -10.63
N VAL A 235 28.04 26.91 -9.36
CA VAL A 235 29.15 27.06 -8.42
C VAL A 235 28.89 26.20 -7.20
N SER A 236 29.87 25.39 -6.80
CA SER A 236 29.85 24.74 -5.50
C SER A 236 31.23 24.67 -4.88
N ARG A 237 31.29 24.36 -3.58
CA ARG A 237 32.55 24.29 -2.83
C ARG A 237 33.59 23.36 -3.45
N ARG A 238 33.18 22.35 -4.23
CA ARG A 238 34.09 21.35 -4.82
C ARG A 238 33.94 21.18 -6.33
N GLY A 239 32.90 21.75 -6.95
CA GLY A 239 32.63 21.59 -8.39
C GLY A 239 32.30 20.15 -8.81
N LEU A 240 31.79 19.32 -7.88
CA LEU A 240 31.38 17.94 -8.18
C LEU A 240 29.89 17.91 -8.51
N PHE A 241 29.47 17.07 -9.44
CA PHE A 241 28.06 16.86 -9.75
C PHE A 241 27.72 15.36 -9.85
N PRO A 242 26.44 14.98 -9.70
CA PRO A 242 26.00 13.58 -9.71
C PRO A 242 26.48 12.79 -10.92
N LEU A 243 27.00 11.58 -10.68
CA LEU A 243 27.43 10.67 -11.75
C LEU A 243 26.24 9.94 -12.38
N LYS A 244 26.43 9.42 -13.60
CA LYS A 244 25.39 8.66 -14.31
C LYS A 244 25.22 7.24 -13.76
N HIS A 245 23.96 6.76 -13.77
CA HIS A 245 23.66 5.35 -13.66
C HIS A 245 24.26 4.55 -14.82
N GLN A 246 24.63 3.30 -14.52
CA GLN A 246 25.12 2.32 -15.49
C GLN A 246 24.74 0.93 -14.97
N ALA A 247 24.38 0.02 -15.87
CA ALA A 247 24.13 -1.36 -15.51
C ALA A 247 25.42 -1.98 -14.95
N ALA A 248 25.31 -2.66 -13.81
CA ALA A 248 26.41 -3.34 -13.15
C ALA A 248 25.92 -4.63 -12.51
N GLN A 249 26.77 -5.66 -12.52
CA GLN A 249 26.48 -6.91 -11.83
C GLN A 249 26.50 -6.70 -10.31
N PRO A 250 25.56 -7.28 -9.54
CA PRO A 250 25.54 -7.14 -8.09
C PRO A 250 26.86 -7.61 -7.44
N TYR A 251 27.36 -6.85 -6.48
CA TYR A 251 28.56 -7.20 -5.71
C TYR A 251 28.17 -7.68 -4.31
N PRO A 252 28.82 -8.72 -3.75
CA PRO A 252 28.55 -9.15 -2.38
C PRO A 252 28.83 -8.05 -1.37
N SER A 253 28.13 -8.11 -0.23
CA SER A 253 28.40 -7.20 0.88
C SER A 253 29.74 -7.57 1.53
N PHE A 254 30.62 -6.58 1.67
CA PHE A 254 31.96 -6.75 2.22
C PHE A 254 32.14 -6.09 3.60
N LEU A 255 31.14 -5.34 4.05
CA LEU A 255 31.10 -4.72 5.38
C LEU A 255 29.93 -5.25 6.20
N THR A 256 30.20 -5.53 7.46
CA THR A 256 29.23 -5.79 8.52
C THR A 256 29.40 -4.74 9.61
N PRO A 257 28.40 -4.54 10.48
CA PRO A 257 28.55 -3.64 11.62
C PRO A 257 29.68 -4.06 12.58
N GLU A 258 30.14 -5.30 12.53
CA GLU A 258 31.19 -5.87 13.38
C GLU A 258 32.59 -5.63 12.79
N ASN A 259 32.73 -5.73 11.46
CA ASN A 259 34.00 -5.55 10.77
C ASN A 259 34.21 -4.11 10.24
N SER A 260 33.19 -3.25 10.32
CA SER A 260 33.26 -1.90 9.78
C SER A 260 34.25 -1.02 10.57
N PRO A 261 35.16 -0.31 9.89
CA PRO A 261 36.10 0.57 10.57
C PRO A 261 35.41 1.67 11.40
N LYS A 262 35.90 1.90 12.62
CA LYS A 262 35.36 2.91 13.55
C LYS A 262 35.72 4.36 13.23
N SER A 263 36.40 4.60 12.10
CA SER A 263 36.76 5.95 11.66
C SER A 263 36.56 6.10 10.15
N VAL A 264 36.13 7.28 9.76
CA VAL A 264 35.80 7.64 8.37
C VAL A 264 36.99 7.47 7.44
N ARG A 265 38.20 7.77 7.91
CA ARG A 265 39.43 7.60 7.13
C ARG A 265 39.69 6.13 6.80
N HIS A 266 39.57 5.24 7.77
CA HIS A 266 39.78 3.81 7.55
C HIS A 266 38.64 3.20 6.72
N TRP A 267 37.41 3.68 6.93
CA TRP A 267 36.27 3.30 6.11
C TRP A 267 36.47 3.64 4.64
N LEU A 268 36.92 4.87 4.32
CA LEU A 268 37.23 5.27 2.94
C LEU A 268 38.37 4.43 2.34
N ARG A 269 39.42 4.13 3.11
CA ARG A 269 40.51 3.25 2.64
C ARG A 269 40.01 1.86 2.32
N ARG A 270 39.19 1.28 3.20
CA ARG A 270 38.61 -0.06 3.00
C ARG A 270 37.71 -0.09 1.76
N LEU A 271 36.88 0.93 1.57
CA LEU A 271 36.04 1.07 0.38
C LEU A 271 36.86 1.15 -0.90
N ARG A 272 37.93 1.96 -0.92
CA ARG A 272 38.80 2.08 -2.11
C ARG A 272 39.52 0.76 -2.43
N ALA A 273 40.07 0.11 -1.41
CA ALA A 273 40.69 -1.20 -1.58
C ALA A 273 39.69 -2.24 -2.11
N GLU A 274 38.44 -2.20 -1.65
CA GLU A 274 37.41 -3.10 -2.16
C GLU A 274 37.03 -2.80 -3.61
N VAL A 275 36.95 -1.52 -3.99
CA VAL A 275 36.73 -1.14 -5.39
C VAL A 275 37.86 -1.66 -6.29
N GLU A 276 39.11 -1.59 -5.83
CA GLU A 276 40.26 -2.16 -6.57
C GLU A 276 40.14 -3.69 -6.69
N ILE A 277 39.81 -4.39 -5.60
CA ILE A 277 39.59 -5.86 -5.61
C ILE A 277 38.45 -6.23 -6.57
N ALA A 278 37.31 -5.55 -6.47
CA ALA A 278 36.15 -5.77 -7.32
C ALA A 278 36.49 -5.57 -8.81
N ALA A 279 37.30 -4.55 -9.13
CA ALA A 279 37.75 -4.29 -10.49
C ALA A 279 38.61 -5.45 -11.05
N THR A 280 39.49 -6.07 -10.23
CA THR A 280 40.26 -7.25 -10.66
C THR A 280 39.39 -8.47 -10.96
N GLN A 281 38.17 -8.49 -10.42
CA GLN A 281 37.16 -9.54 -10.61
C GLN A 281 36.12 -9.19 -11.69
N GLY A 282 36.28 -8.05 -12.39
CA GLY A 282 35.38 -7.60 -13.45
C GLY A 282 34.12 -6.87 -12.99
N TYR A 283 34.02 -6.49 -11.71
CA TYR A 283 32.90 -5.70 -11.20
C TYR A 283 33.13 -4.19 -11.33
N ASP A 284 32.06 -3.45 -11.60
CA ASP A 284 32.07 -1.99 -11.61
C ASP A 284 31.99 -1.43 -10.17
N TRP A 285 32.67 -0.31 -9.92
CA TRP A 285 32.67 0.35 -8.61
C TRP A 285 31.27 0.69 -8.09
N ARG A 286 30.29 0.93 -8.99
CA ARG A 286 28.90 1.22 -8.61
C ARG A 286 28.29 0.08 -7.83
N ALA A 287 28.58 -1.16 -8.21
CA ALA A 287 28.08 -2.34 -7.53
C ALA A 287 28.62 -2.45 -6.10
N VAL A 288 29.90 -2.08 -5.89
CA VAL A 288 30.51 -2.01 -4.55
C VAL A 288 29.85 -0.94 -3.68
N ILE A 289 29.55 0.23 -4.25
CA ILE A 289 28.83 1.29 -3.52
C ILE A 289 27.40 0.85 -3.18
N ASP A 290 26.71 0.17 -4.11
CA ASP A 290 25.33 -0.26 -3.93
C ASP A 290 25.20 -1.40 -2.91
N SER A 291 26.22 -2.26 -2.79
CA SER A 291 26.24 -3.36 -1.81
C SER A 291 26.31 -2.89 -0.35
N LEU A 292 26.66 -1.62 -0.11
CA LEU A 292 26.67 -1.00 1.22
C LEU A 292 25.26 -0.68 1.74
N ARG A 293 24.26 -0.58 0.86
CA ARG A 293 22.92 -0.08 1.18
C ARG A 293 22.27 -0.77 2.39
N PRO A 294 22.30 -2.11 2.53
CA PRO A 294 21.66 -2.77 3.67
C PRO A 294 22.30 -2.39 5.01
N MET A 295 23.59 -2.05 5.01
CA MET A 295 24.40 -1.87 6.23
C MET A 295 24.70 -0.42 6.58
N ILE A 296 24.47 0.53 5.68
CA ILE A 296 24.93 1.91 5.85
C ILE A 296 24.39 2.59 7.12
N GLN A 297 23.10 2.39 7.41
CA GLN A 297 22.46 2.94 8.62
C GLN A 297 23.05 2.33 9.89
N LYS A 298 23.31 1.01 9.90
CA LYS A 298 23.92 0.32 11.04
C LYS A 298 25.36 0.77 11.27
N ILE A 299 26.13 0.96 10.19
CA ILE A 299 27.49 1.49 10.27
C ILE A 299 27.47 2.92 10.79
N TRP A 300 26.57 3.76 10.29
CA TRP A 300 26.40 5.14 10.73
C TRP A 300 26.11 5.25 12.23
N GLN A 301 25.19 4.43 12.75
CA GLN A 301 24.83 4.40 14.16
C GLN A 301 25.97 3.96 15.07
N LYS A 302 26.89 3.11 14.59
CA LYS A 302 28.08 2.69 15.34
C LYS A 302 29.25 3.68 15.25
N LEU A 303 29.21 4.67 14.36
CA LEU A 303 30.27 5.68 14.25
C LEU A 303 30.20 6.66 15.43
N PRO A 304 31.34 6.97 16.08
CA PRO A 304 31.41 8.06 17.04
C PRO A 304 30.91 9.38 16.45
N THR A 305 30.27 10.23 17.25
CA THR A 305 29.72 11.51 16.82
C THR A 305 30.74 12.40 16.10
N GLU A 306 31.99 12.43 16.59
CA GLU A 306 33.08 13.17 15.93
C GLU A 306 33.38 12.66 14.52
N GLU A 307 33.29 11.34 14.32
CA GLU A 307 33.50 10.70 13.03
C GLU A 307 32.30 10.92 12.10
N GLN A 308 31.06 10.90 12.62
CA GLN A 308 29.88 11.35 11.86
C GLN A 308 30.04 12.81 11.37
N GLN A 309 30.48 13.73 12.24
CA GLN A 309 30.74 15.12 11.84
C GLN A 309 31.86 15.23 10.80
N ARG A 310 32.92 14.43 10.93
CA ARG A 310 34.01 14.34 9.94
C ARG A 310 33.50 13.82 8.60
N PHE A 311 32.64 12.81 8.60
CA PHE A 311 32.00 12.30 7.39
C PHE A 311 31.21 13.42 6.69
N LEU A 312 30.35 14.13 7.42
CA LEU A 312 29.54 15.23 6.90
C LEU A 312 30.39 16.35 6.29
N ARG A 313 31.50 16.70 6.95
CA ARG A 313 32.40 17.76 6.50
C ARG A 313 33.23 17.37 5.28
N HIS A 314 33.74 16.13 5.27
CA HIS A 314 34.79 15.73 4.33
C HIS A 314 34.31 14.79 3.24
N LEU A 315 33.43 13.82 3.53
CA LEU A 315 33.07 12.76 2.59
C LEU A 315 31.72 12.93 1.91
N THR A 316 30.73 13.57 2.54
CA THR A 316 29.38 13.71 1.96
C THR A 316 29.36 14.20 0.51
N PRO A 317 30.12 15.24 0.09
CA PRO A 317 30.09 15.66 -1.32
C PRO A 317 30.62 14.61 -2.31
N TYR A 318 31.50 13.70 -1.88
CA TYR A 318 31.95 12.58 -2.71
C TYR A 318 30.95 11.43 -2.67
N TRP A 319 30.41 11.14 -1.48
CA TRP A 319 29.38 10.12 -1.31
C TRP A 319 28.16 10.43 -2.19
N ASP A 320 27.63 11.64 -2.10
CA ASP A 320 26.41 12.05 -2.79
C ASP A 320 26.55 11.88 -4.31
N VAL A 321 27.67 12.28 -4.92
CA VAL A 321 27.83 12.16 -6.39
C VAL A 321 28.01 10.72 -6.87
N HIS A 322 28.53 9.82 -6.04
CA HIS A 322 28.70 8.40 -6.39
C HIS A 322 27.45 7.57 -6.13
N ARG A 323 26.67 7.94 -5.10
CA ARG A 323 25.55 7.16 -4.59
C ARG A 323 24.18 7.67 -5.05
N HIS A 324 24.04 8.98 -5.28
CA HIS A 324 22.80 9.63 -5.70
C HIS A 324 22.92 9.99 -7.17
N ARG A 325 23.03 8.95 -7.99
CA ARG A 325 23.28 9.05 -9.44
C ARG A 325 22.04 9.51 -10.18
N ILE A 326 22.26 10.02 -11.39
CA ILE A 326 21.19 10.52 -12.28
C ILE A 326 20.94 9.54 -13.43
N ALA A 327 19.71 9.57 -13.95
CA ALA A 327 19.30 8.76 -15.10
C ALA A 327 20.22 9.03 -16.31
N PRO A 328 20.53 8.01 -17.15
CA PRO A 328 21.43 8.19 -18.30
C PRO A 328 21.00 9.32 -19.25
N GLN A 329 19.70 9.43 -19.53
CA GLN A 329 19.14 10.47 -20.41
C GLN A 329 19.34 11.88 -19.82
N VAL A 330 19.16 12.02 -18.50
CA VAL A 330 19.42 13.28 -17.79
C VAL A 330 20.90 13.64 -17.82
N ALA A 331 21.79 12.65 -17.66
CA ALA A 331 23.22 12.87 -17.73
C ALA A 331 23.66 13.37 -19.12
N ASN A 332 23.06 12.85 -20.20
CA ASN A 332 23.37 13.27 -21.57
C ASN A 332 23.08 14.77 -21.77
N VAL A 333 21.91 15.26 -21.34
CA VAL A 333 21.56 16.69 -21.42
C VAL A 333 22.58 17.56 -20.68
N VAL A 334 22.97 17.18 -19.46
CA VAL A 334 23.95 17.94 -18.68
C VAL A 334 25.32 17.94 -19.36
N ILE A 335 25.75 16.80 -19.91
CA ILE A 335 27.04 16.67 -20.60
C ILE A 335 27.05 17.51 -21.89
N GLU A 336 26.00 17.44 -22.71
CA GLU A 336 25.87 18.24 -23.93
C GLU A 336 25.94 19.76 -23.65
N MET A 337 25.31 20.21 -22.56
CA MET A 337 25.40 21.61 -22.12
C MET A 337 26.81 22.00 -21.61
N LEU A 338 27.54 21.06 -21.00
CA LEU A 338 28.94 21.28 -20.61
C LEU A 338 29.85 21.35 -21.84
N ASP A 339 29.67 20.44 -22.79
CA ASP A 339 30.50 20.33 -24.00
C ASP A 339 30.30 21.54 -24.93
N SER A 340 29.07 22.05 -25.04
CA SER A 340 28.75 23.31 -25.74
C SER A 340 29.15 24.56 -24.95
N ALA A 341 29.69 24.40 -23.74
CA ALA A 341 30.00 25.46 -22.79
C ALA A 341 28.81 26.37 -22.43
N GLN A 342 27.57 25.93 -22.67
CA GLN A 342 26.39 26.64 -22.21
C GLN A 342 26.28 26.57 -20.68
N LEU A 343 26.54 25.40 -20.11
CA LEU A 343 26.70 25.18 -18.67
C LEU A 343 28.19 25.22 -18.30
N THR A 344 28.54 25.94 -17.24
CA THR A 344 29.88 25.92 -16.66
C THR A 344 29.81 25.60 -15.17
N ILE A 345 30.38 24.47 -14.76
CA ILE A 345 30.49 24.08 -13.36
C ILE A 345 31.85 24.48 -12.82
N SER A 346 31.89 25.22 -11.70
CA SER A 346 33.14 25.65 -11.08
C SER A 346 33.21 25.35 -9.57
N ALA A 347 34.43 25.07 -9.11
CA ALA A 347 34.72 24.88 -7.70
C ALA A 347 35.08 26.23 -7.06
N GLY A 348 34.24 26.75 -6.17
CA GLY A 348 34.43 28.06 -5.56
C GLY A 348 33.48 28.36 -4.42
N ARG A 349 33.60 29.57 -3.87
CA ARG A 349 32.71 30.14 -2.85
C ARG A 349 32.26 31.51 -3.28
N ILE A 350 30.97 31.80 -3.12
CA ILE A 350 30.44 33.14 -3.30
C ILE A 350 30.93 34.01 -2.14
N ARG A 351 31.38 35.22 -2.47
CA ARG A 351 31.91 36.19 -1.51
C ARG A 351 31.00 37.38 -1.35
N GLU A 352 30.40 37.84 -2.43
CA GLU A 352 29.67 39.10 -2.48
C GLU A 352 28.61 39.06 -3.60
N TYR A 353 27.52 39.76 -3.34
CA TYR A 353 26.50 40.12 -4.33
C TYR A 353 26.48 41.64 -4.45
N GLN A 354 26.45 42.14 -5.69
CA GLN A 354 26.25 43.54 -5.98
C GLN A 354 25.06 43.66 -6.92
N ALA A 355 23.94 44.19 -6.43
CA ALA A 355 22.75 44.44 -7.23
C ALA A 355 23.07 45.42 -8.38
N LEU A 356 22.53 45.13 -9.56
CA LEU A 356 22.62 45.94 -10.77
C LEU A 356 21.19 46.24 -11.28
N PRO A 357 20.98 47.30 -12.08
CA PRO A 357 19.65 47.61 -12.62
C PRO A 357 18.96 46.43 -13.31
N ASP A 358 19.76 45.59 -13.99
CA ASP A 358 19.26 44.44 -14.75
C ASP A 358 19.71 43.07 -14.24
N GLY A 359 20.10 42.97 -12.96
CA GLY A 359 20.48 41.68 -12.36
C GLY A 359 21.44 41.84 -11.20
N VAL A 360 22.49 41.03 -11.16
CA VAL A 360 23.46 41.01 -10.07
C VAL A 360 24.85 40.62 -10.56
N ALA A 361 25.87 41.32 -10.05
CA ALA A 361 27.26 40.90 -10.13
C ALA A 361 27.58 40.01 -8.92
N VAL A 362 28.05 38.80 -9.17
CA VAL A 362 28.37 37.81 -8.13
C VAL A 362 29.86 37.52 -8.11
N THR A 363 30.52 37.83 -6.99
CA THR A 363 31.95 37.55 -6.81
C THR A 363 32.15 36.12 -6.33
N VAL A 364 32.79 35.30 -7.16
CA VAL A 364 33.11 33.90 -6.88
C VAL A 364 34.61 33.74 -6.69
N CYS A 365 35.01 33.37 -5.47
CA CYS A 365 36.39 33.01 -5.14
C CYS A 365 36.66 31.56 -5.53
N GLN A 366 37.54 31.35 -6.50
CA GLN A 366 37.90 30.03 -7.01
C GLN A 366 38.66 29.21 -5.96
N ARG A 367 38.30 27.93 -5.81
CA ARG A 367 38.82 27.07 -4.73
C ARG A 367 40.35 26.86 -4.80
N LYS A 368 40.90 26.63 -5.99
CA LYS A 368 42.32 26.25 -6.14
C LYS A 368 43.24 27.47 -6.21
N THR A 369 42.87 28.47 -7.00
CA THR A 369 43.68 29.67 -7.27
C THR A 369 43.47 30.78 -6.23
N GLN A 370 42.38 30.73 -5.46
CA GLN A 370 41.93 31.82 -4.57
C GLN A 370 41.67 33.15 -5.30
N THR A 371 41.59 33.14 -6.63
CA THR A 371 41.27 34.32 -7.44
C THR A 371 39.77 34.57 -7.43
N ASN A 372 39.38 35.85 -7.43
CA ASN A 372 38.00 36.26 -7.55
C ASN A 372 37.63 36.42 -9.03
N ASN A 373 36.52 35.82 -9.43
CA ASN A 373 35.88 36.04 -10.72
C ASN A 373 34.51 36.69 -10.49
N ILE A 374 34.15 37.67 -11.30
CA ILE A 374 32.86 38.37 -11.20
C ILE A 374 31.96 37.83 -12.31
N LEU A 375 30.79 37.31 -11.92
CA LEU A 375 29.78 36.82 -12.84
C LEU A 375 28.62 37.81 -12.89
N HIS A 376 28.32 38.35 -14.06
CA HIS A 376 27.13 39.18 -14.28
C HIS A 376 25.99 38.27 -14.73
N VAL A 377 24.96 38.16 -13.89
CA VAL A 377 23.81 37.28 -14.13
C VAL A 377 22.51 38.03 -13.91
N ARG A 378 21.47 37.67 -14.66
CA ARG A 378 20.11 38.16 -14.43
C ARG A 378 19.51 37.54 -13.16
N ARG A 379 19.86 36.29 -12.88
CA ARG A 379 19.27 35.51 -11.79
C ARG A 379 20.25 34.63 -11.06
N VAL A 380 20.05 34.50 -9.76
CA VAL A 380 20.74 33.55 -8.89
C VAL A 380 19.72 32.58 -8.31
N VAL A 381 19.93 31.28 -8.48
CA VAL A 381 19.04 30.23 -7.97
C VAL A 381 19.76 29.39 -6.94
N ASN A 382 19.26 29.36 -5.71
CA ASN A 382 19.80 28.54 -4.65
C ASN A 382 19.43 27.06 -4.85
N CYS A 383 20.43 26.25 -5.19
CA CYS A 383 20.36 24.81 -5.40
C CYS A 383 21.10 24.02 -4.30
N THR A 384 21.27 24.59 -3.10
CA THR A 384 22.00 23.95 -1.99
C THR A 384 21.24 22.81 -1.30
N GLY A 385 20.02 22.50 -1.77
CA GLY A 385 19.26 21.32 -1.38
C GLY A 385 18.50 21.49 -0.06
N VAL A 386 18.41 20.40 0.70
CA VAL A 386 17.50 20.24 1.85
C VAL A 386 18.08 20.78 3.15
N ALA A 387 17.33 21.62 3.85
CA ALA A 387 17.60 21.98 5.24
C ALA A 387 17.26 20.80 6.16
N ALA A 388 18.28 20.26 6.83
CA ALA A 388 18.10 19.20 7.81
C ALA A 388 18.47 19.63 9.24
N ASP A 389 18.90 20.86 9.47
CA ASP A 389 19.28 21.35 10.80
C ASP A 389 18.07 21.95 11.54
N TYR A 390 17.38 21.12 12.31
CA TYR A 390 16.21 21.51 13.08
C TYR A 390 16.53 22.41 14.30
N ARG A 391 17.81 22.60 14.64
CA ARG A 391 18.22 23.55 15.70
C ARG A 391 17.94 25.00 15.32
N ARG A 392 17.94 25.29 14.02
CA ARG A 392 17.80 26.63 13.44
C ARG A 392 16.64 26.75 12.45
N SER A 393 15.80 25.71 12.36
CA SER A 393 14.64 25.74 11.46
C SER A 393 13.70 26.89 11.86
N PRO A 394 13.31 27.77 10.91
CA PRO A 394 12.36 28.84 11.14
C PRO A 394 10.90 28.38 11.02
N HIS A 395 10.64 27.09 10.75
CA HIS A 395 9.30 26.57 10.60
C HIS A 395 8.49 26.79 11.90
N PRO A 396 7.27 27.36 11.85
CA PRO A 396 6.49 27.69 13.04
C PRO A 396 6.30 26.51 13.99
N LEU A 397 5.79 25.38 13.48
CA LEU A 397 5.65 24.13 14.26
C LEU A 397 6.96 23.66 14.92
N ILE A 398 8.10 23.71 14.20
CA ILE A 398 9.38 23.28 14.79
C ILE A 398 9.82 24.25 15.89
N THR A 399 9.58 25.55 15.69
CA THR A 399 9.88 26.58 16.70
C THR A 399 9.03 26.37 17.95
N ASP A 400 7.74 26.13 17.77
CA ASP A 400 6.78 25.82 18.84
C ASP A 400 7.20 24.56 19.63
N LEU A 401 7.36 23.42 18.96
CA LEU A 401 7.78 22.16 19.58
C LEU A 401 9.12 22.27 20.33
N ARG A 402 10.07 23.04 19.78
CA ARG A 402 11.38 23.27 20.41
C ARG A 402 11.24 24.14 21.65
N SER A 403 10.41 25.19 21.61
CA SER A 403 10.16 26.07 22.76
C SER A 403 9.51 25.33 23.93
N GLN A 404 8.64 24.36 23.62
CA GLN A 404 7.98 23.48 24.60
C GLN A 404 8.81 22.26 25.00
N LYS A 405 10.06 22.12 24.51
CA LYS A 405 10.94 20.97 24.75
C LYS A 405 10.39 19.61 24.30
N LEU A 406 9.39 19.59 23.43
CA LEU A 406 8.74 18.37 22.94
C LEU A 406 9.59 17.62 21.90
N ILE A 407 10.62 18.27 21.35
CA ILE A 407 11.58 17.68 20.41
C ILE A 407 13.02 17.98 20.83
N ARG A 408 13.92 17.05 20.48
CA ARG A 408 15.37 17.20 20.62
C ARG A 408 16.02 17.17 19.24
N PRO A 409 16.41 18.33 18.68
CA PRO A 409 17.20 18.37 17.47
C PRO A 409 18.52 17.61 17.65
N ASN A 410 18.92 16.86 16.62
CA ASN A 410 20.09 16.01 16.70
C ASN A 410 21.39 16.84 16.86
N ALA A 411 22.31 16.36 17.69
CA ALA A 411 23.53 17.08 18.08
C ALA A 411 24.45 17.44 16.90
N ILE A 412 24.48 16.62 15.83
CA ILE A 412 25.29 16.90 14.64
C ILE A 412 24.60 17.81 13.61
N GLY A 413 23.39 18.31 13.92
CA GLY A 413 22.65 19.23 13.06
C GLY A 413 21.95 18.54 11.89
N LEU A 414 21.54 17.28 12.09
CA LEU A 414 20.95 16.44 11.05
C LEU A 414 19.70 15.76 11.60
N GLY A 415 18.52 16.32 11.33
CA GLY A 415 17.26 15.78 11.82
C GLY A 415 16.97 16.06 13.31
N LEU A 416 16.09 15.24 13.85
CA LEU A 416 15.64 15.13 15.23
C LEU A 416 16.09 13.76 15.76
N ASP A 417 16.35 13.68 17.05
CA ASP A 417 16.63 12.40 17.68
C ASP A 417 15.36 11.57 17.82
N THR A 418 15.44 10.30 17.42
CA THR A 418 14.36 9.33 17.47
C THR A 418 14.80 7.99 18.05
N ASP A 419 13.85 7.26 18.63
CA ASP A 419 14.06 5.85 18.92
C ASP A 419 14.07 5.01 17.63
N THR A 420 14.20 3.69 17.77
CA THR A 420 14.19 2.75 16.63
C THR A 420 12.88 2.77 15.85
N HIS A 421 11.76 3.10 16.50
CA HIS A 421 10.41 3.11 15.94
C HIS A 421 9.99 4.46 15.34
N GLY A 422 10.79 5.51 15.55
CA GLY A 422 10.53 6.85 15.04
C GLY A 422 9.83 7.76 16.05
N ALA A 423 9.67 7.34 17.31
CA ALA A 423 9.21 8.21 18.39
C ALA A 423 10.27 9.28 18.69
N LEU A 424 9.86 10.53 18.86
CA LEU A 424 10.75 11.66 19.10
C LEU A 424 11.28 11.64 20.54
N TYR A 425 12.56 11.98 20.71
CA TYR A 425 13.07 12.37 22.02
C TYR A 425 12.65 13.80 22.35
N THR A 426 12.18 13.99 23.58
CA THR A 426 12.03 15.31 24.20
C THR A 426 13.40 15.89 24.55
N ALA A 427 13.49 17.21 24.75
CA ALA A 427 14.75 17.85 25.11
C ALA A 427 15.33 17.33 26.43
N ASP A 428 14.48 16.89 27.35
CA ASP A 428 14.86 16.32 28.65
C ASP A 428 15.29 14.83 28.55
N GLY A 429 15.23 14.23 27.35
CA GLY A 429 15.76 12.89 27.09
C GLY A 429 14.75 11.74 27.18
N ASN A 430 13.47 12.03 27.41
CA ASN A 430 12.41 11.03 27.40
C ASN A 430 11.92 10.75 25.98
N VAL A 431 11.60 9.49 25.69
CA VAL A 431 10.96 9.07 24.43
C VAL A 431 9.47 9.45 24.48
N SER A 432 8.98 10.14 23.45
CA SER A 432 7.58 10.54 23.36
C SER A 432 6.66 9.36 23.09
N THR A 433 5.51 9.34 23.75
CA THR A 433 4.38 8.43 23.43
C THR A 433 3.38 9.07 22.48
N LEU A 434 3.57 10.35 22.14
CA LEU A 434 2.63 11.15 21.36
C LEU A 434 3.18 11.50 19.97
N PHE A 435 4.46 11.85 19.88
CA PHE A 435 5.07 12.39 18.68
C PHE A 435 6.00 11.39 18.00
N TYR A 436 5.74 11.15 16.72
CA TYR A 436 6.49 10.25 15.86
C TYR A 436 6.92 10.96 14.59
N THR A 437 7.94 10.44 13.92
CA THR A 437 8.39 10.95 12.62
C THR A 437 9.00 9.84 11.77
N LEU A 438 9.24 10.15 10.50
CA LEU A 438 9.87 9.28 9.52
C LEU A 438 10.55 10.10 8.43
N GLY A 439 11.47 9.48 7.70
CA GLY A 439 12.17 10.13 6.60
C GLY A 439 13.18 11.16 7.04
N THR A 440 13.33 12.26 6.30
CA THR A 440 14.37 13.27 6.49
C THR A 440 14.55 13.77 7.94
N PRO A 441 13.48 13.97 8.74
CA PRO A 441 13.64 14.26 10.16
C PRO A 441 14.48 13.24 10.94
N ARG A 442 14.58 11.98 10.52
CA ARG A 442 15.39 10.93 11.19
C ARG A 442 16.83 10.84 10.68
N LYS A 443 17.29 11.78 9.83
CA LYS A 443 18.57 11.62 9.11
C LYS A 443 19.80 11.57 10.00
N GLY A 444 19.71 12.09 11.23
CA GLY A 444 20.73 11.96 12.27
C GLY A 444 20.90 10.54 12.78
N ASP A 445 19.80 9.81 12.96
CA ASP A 445 19.82 8.42 13.43
C ASP A 445 19.98 7.42 12.28
N LEU A 446 19.37 7.73 11.14
CA LEU A 446 19.28 6.88 9.95
C LEU A 446 19.84 7.65 8.75
N TRP A 447 21.16 7.62 8.54
CA TRP A 447 21.77 8.19 7.34
C TRP A 447 21.12 7.61 6.07
N GLU A 448 20.98 8.43 5.03
CA GLU A 448 20.27 8.12 3.78
C GLU A 448 18.75 7.83 3.89
N THR A 449 18.09 8.24 4.97
CA THR A 449 16.62 8.17 5.13
C THR A 449 15.84 9.18 4.24
N ILE A 450 16.11 9.18 2.95
CA ILE A 450 15.53 10.12 1.99
C ILE A 450 14.99 9.45 0.72
N ALA A 451 15.32 8.18 0.49
CA ALA A 451 14.93 7.44 -0.69
C ALA A 451 13.74 6.51 -0.42
N VAL A 452 12.93 6.27 -1.45
CA VAL A 452 11.66 5.53 -1.37
C VAL A 452 11.79 4.16 -0.69
N PRO A 453 12.79 3.30 -1.02
CA PRO A 453 12.85 1.97 -0.41
C PRO A 453 13.02 1.98 1.11
N GLU A 454 13.73 2.97 1.65
CA GLU A 454 13.87 3.20 3.09
C GLU A 454 12.59 3.80 3.68
N LEU A 455 12.01 4.81 3.01
CA LEU A 455 10.82 5.52 3.47
C LEU A 455 9.58 4.63 3.53
N ARG A 456 9.34 3.77 2.53
CA ARG A 456 8.20 2.84 2.51
C ARG A 456 8.25 1.83 3.67
N GLY A 457 9.45 1.35 3.99
CA GLY A 457 9.66 0.45 5.12
C GLY A 457 9.43 1.14 6.46
N GLN A 458 9.84 2.41 6.59
CA GLN A 458 9.54 3.21 7.78
C GLN A 458 8.04 3.47 7.94
N ALA A 459 7.35 3.85 6.86
CA ALA A 459 5.91 4.11 6.90
C ALA A 459 5.11 2.88 7.37
N GLN A 460 5.41 1.70 6.81
CA GLN A 460 4.78 0.44 7.20
C GLN A 460 5.06 0.06 8.66
N LYS A 461 6.31 0.23 9.13
CA LYS A 461 6.65 -0.09 10.52
C LYS A 461 6.01 0.89 11.49
N LEU A 462 6.01 2.17 11.15
CA LEU A 462 5.43 3.22 11.98
C LEU A 462 3.91 3.05 12.10
N SER A 463 3.19 2.70 11.03
CA SER A 463 1.75 2.44 11.12
C SER A 463 1.42 1.31 12.10
N LYS A 464 2.21 0.23 12.09
CA LYS A 464 2.05 -0.88 13.06
C LYS A 464 2.27 -0.42 14.49
N VAL A 465 3.35 0.34 14.73
CA VAL A 465 3.66 0.90 16.06
C VAL A 465 2.53 1.80 16.54
N LEU A 466 2.02 2.68 15.67
CA LEU A 466 0.92 3.59 16.00
C LEU A 466 -0.31 2.80 16.42
N LEU A 467 -0.75 1.82 15.62
CA LEU A 467 -1.93 0.98 15.92
C LEU A 467 -1.76 0.19 17.22
N GLN A 468 -0.58 -0.39 17.46
CA GLN A 468 -0.27 -1.12 18.68
C GLN A 468 -0.20 -0.22 19.92
N SER A 469 0.13 1.06 19.74
CA SER A 469 0.18 2.05 20.83
C SER A 469 -1.18 2.57 21.23
N LEU A 470 -2.23 2.32 20.44
CA LEU A 470 -3.57 2.78 20.75
C LEU A 470 -4.18 1.91 21.86
N PRO A 471 -4.98 2.49 22.76
CA PRO A 471 -5.67 1.71 23.78
C PRO A 471 -6.57 0.67 23.10
N VAL A 472 -6.47 -0.58 23.55
CA VAL A 472 -7.36 -1.67 23.12
C VAL A 472 -8.76 -1.32 23.59
N ARG A 473 -9.64 -0.94 22.67
CA ARG A 473 -11.04 -0.63 22.98
C ARG A 473 -11.89 -1.84 22.65
N VAL A 474 -12.34 -2.55 23.67
CA VAL A 474 -13.34 -3.60 23.54
C VAL A 474 -14.70 -2.92 23.31
N ARG A 475 -15.42 -3.29 22.25
CA ARG A 475 -16.79 -2.77 22.04
C ARG A 475 -17.64 -3.17 23.25
N PRO A 476 -18.31 -2.22 23.94
CA PRO A 476 -19.27 -2.58 24.96
C PRO A 476 -20.39 -3.43 24.33
N ILE A 477 -20.88 -4.42 25.07
CA ILE A 477 -22.08 -5.17 24.70
C ILE A 477 -23.20 -4.13 24.51
N PRO A 478 -23.97 -4.15 23.40
CA PRO A 478 -25.11 -3.26 23.24
C PRO A 478 -26.00 -3.35 24.47
N THR A 479 -26.25 -2.21 25.15
CA THR A 479 -27.28 -2.15 26.18
C THR A 479 -28.61 -2.48 25.53
N MET A 480 -29.12 -3.69 25.79
CA MET A 480 -30.52 -3.97 25.54
C MET A 480 -31.34 -3.00 26.39
N PRO A 481 -32.32 -2.29 25.81
CA PRO A 481 -33.29 -1.61 26.63
C PRO A 481 -33.95 -2.70 27.48
N LEU A 482 -33.84 -2.60 28.80
CA LEU A 482 -34.75 -3.31 29.68
C LEU A 482 -36.14 -2.87 29.27
N LEU A 483 -36.84 -3.74 28.55
CA LEU A 483 -38.25 -3.62 28.24
C LEU A 483 -38.97 -3.54 29.58
N SER A 484 -39.32 -2.31 29.97
CA SER A 484 -40.32 -2.07 30.99
C SER A 484 -41.65 -2.65 30.48
N ASP A 485 -42.21 -3.56 31.28
CA ASP A 485 -43.59 -4.03 31.21
C ASP A 485 -44.13 -4.35 29.82
N ARG A 486 -43.76 -5.54 29.31
CA ARG A 486 -44.75 -6.42 28.70
C ARG A 486 -44.48 -7.86 29.12
N SER A 487 -45.36 -8.34 29.99
CA SER A 487 -45.64 -9.76 30.21
C SER A 487 -46.04 -10.42 28.89
N ALA A 488 -45.05 -10.90 28.16
CA ALA A 488 -45.19 -11.93 27.14
C ALA A 488 -44.06 -12.92 27.41
N GLU A 489 -44.42 -14.19 27.57
CA GLU A 489 -43.50 -15.29 27.85
C GLU A 489 -42.28 -15.22 26.93
N ILE A 490 -41.09 -15.05 27.51
CA ILE A 490 -39.83 -15.21 26.78
C ILE A 490 -39.67 -16.71 26.54
N GLN A 491 -40.12 -17.19 25.38
CA GLN A 491 -39.62 -18.46 24.86
C GLN A 491 -38.12 -18.27 24.62
N GLN A 492 -37.29 -18.95 25.41
CA GLN A 492 -35.87 -19.10 25.10
C GLN A 492 -35.77 -19.73 23.70
N SER A 493 -35.20 -19.00 22.74
CA SER A 493 -34.95 -19.51 21.39
C SER A 493 -34.08 -20.77 21.50
N THR A 494 -34.64 -21.91 21.09
CA THR A 494 -33.96 -23.20 21.10
C THR A 494 -33.02 -23.35 19.89
N PHE A 495 -33.09 -22.44 18.91
CA PHE A 495 -32.22 -22.41 17.74
C PHE A 495 -30.73 -22.21 18.08
N LEU A 496 -29.89 -23.12 17.59
CA LEU A 496 -28.44 -23.03 17.58
C LEU A 496 -27.92 -22.90 16.14
N PHE A 497 -26.97 -21.98 15.93
CA PHE A 497 -26.24 -21.83 14.68
C PHE A 497 -24.75 -21.67 14.96
N ARG A 498 -23.91 -22.43 14.26
CA ARG A 498 -22.44 -22.35 14.27
C ARG A 498 -21.93 -22.43 12.83
N GLN A 499 -20.87 -21.69 12.56
CA GLN A 499 -20.15 -21.70 11.29
C GLN A 499 -18.71 -22.12 11.60
N PHE A 500 -18.23 -23.11 10.85
CA PHE A 500 -16.87 -23.62 10.95
C PHE A 500 -16.15 -23.39 9.63
N PHE A 501 -14.85 -23.09 9.68
CA PHE A 501 -14.04 -22.75 8.52
C PHE A 501 -12.95 -23.81 8.29
N ASP A 502 -12.81 -24.29 7.06
CA ASP A 502 -11.67 -25.09 6.62
C ASP A 502 -10.64 -24.21 5.91
N PRO A 503 -9.44 -23.99 6.47
CA PRO A 503 -8.43 -23.12 5.87
C PRO A 503 -7.78 -23.70 4.61
N ALA A 504 -7.84 -25.02 4.40
CA ALA A 504 -7.20 -25.66 3.25
C ALA A 504 -7.97 -25.39 1.94
N THR A 505 -9.29 -25.36 2.03
CA THR A 505 -10.20 -25.20 0.88
C THR A 505 -10.94 -23.85 0.91
N SER A 506 -10.79 -23.08 2.00
CA SER A 506 -11.50 -21.83 2.27
C SER A 506 -13.02 -22.01 2.32
N SER A 507 -13.46 -23.20 2.73
CA SER A 507 -14.86 -23.63 2.76
C SER A 507 -15.48 -23.44 4.15
N TYR A 508 -16.79 -23.25 4.18
CA TYR A 508 -17.58 -23.16 5.40
C TYR A 508 -18.48 -24.37 5.55
N THR A 509 -18.49 -24.93 6.77
CA THR A 509 -19.47 -25.92 7.22
C THR A 509 -20.40 -25.26 8.24
N TYR A 510 -21.70 -25.53 8.16
CA TYR A 510 -22.70 -24.92 9.05
C TYR A 510 -23.39 -25.94 9.92
N LEU A 511 -23.34 -25.78 11.25
CA LEU A 511 -24.09 -26.57 12.22
C LEU A 511 -25.35 -25.80 12.64
N ILE A 512 -26.50 -26.41 12.39
CA ILE A 512 -27.83 -25.91 12.71
C ILE A 512 -28.50 -26.91 13.66
N ALA A 513 -29.05 -26.47 14.78
CA ALA A 513 -29.72 -27.40 15.70
C ALA A 513 -30.88 -26.78 16.48
N ASP A 514 -31.76 -27.65 16.97
CA ASP A 514 -32.71 -27.34 18.04
C ASP A 514 -32.15 -27.86 19.37
N LYS A 515 -31.77 -26.95 20.26
CA LYS A 515 -31.24 -27.28 21.60
C LYS A 515 -32.23 -28.01 22.48
N GLN A 516 -33.53 -27.89 22.23
CA GLN A 516 -34.54 -28.55 23.06
C GLN A 516 -34.68 -30.02 22.71
N THR A 517 -34.69 -30.37 21.41
CA THR A 517 -34.74 -31.77 20.98
C THR A 517 -33.36 -32.41 20.92
N GLY A 518 -32.31 -31.59 20.78
CA GLY A 518 -30.94 -32.02 20.51
C GLY A 518 -30.69 -32.36 19.05
N ASP A 519 -31.70 -32.31 18.18
CA ASP A 519 -31.54 -32.66 16.76
C ASP A 519 -30.73 -31.58 16.02
N ALA A 520 -29.77 -32.03 15.21
CA ALA A 520 -28.83 -31.17 14.50
C ALA A 520 -28.67 -31.54 13.02
N VAL A 521 -28.16 -30.57 12.26
CA VAL A 521 -27.85 -30.67 10.83
C VAL A 521 -26.51 -30.03 10.56
N LEU A 522 -25.69 -30.67 9.74
CA LEU A 522 -24.50 -30.08 9.14
C LEU A 522 -24.76 -29.79 7.67
N VAL A 523 -24.32 -28.63 7.19
CA VAL A 523 -24.39 -28.24 5.77
C VAL A 523 -22.97 -28.06 5.23
N ASP A 524 -22.68 -28.70 4.10
CA ASP A 524 -21.39 -28.73 3.41
C ASP A 524 -20.21 -29.14 4.35
N PRO A 525 -20.26 -30.32 4.99
CA PRO A 525 -19.15 -30.83 5.80
C PRO A 525 -17.94 -31.21 4.93
N VAL A 526 -16.73 -30.97 5.44
CA VAL A 526 -15.46 -31.31 4.76
C VAL A 526 -14.87 -32.59 5.38
N LEU A 527 -14.42 -33.54 4.56
CA LEU A 527 -13.93 -34.86 5.02
C LEU A 527 -12.82 -34.76 6.07
N GLU A 528 -11.85 -33.88 5.84
CA GLU A 528 -10.73 -33.64 6.75
C GLU A 528 -11.15 -33.00 8.09
N GLN A 529 -12.37 -32.47 8.17
CA GLN A 529 -12.91 -31.79 9.36
C GLN A 529 -13.96 -32.61 10.12
N VAL A 530 -14.21 -33.85 9.72
CA VAL A 530 -15.23 -34.71 10.36
C VAL A 530 -14.99 -34.88 11.86
N ASP A 531 -13.72 -35.00 12.30
CA ASP A 531 -13.40 -35.19 13.71
C ASP A 531 -13.76 -33.92 14.54
N ARG A 532 -13.53 -32.72 13.99
CA ARG A 532 -13.97 -31.43 14.57
C ARG A 532 -15.49 -31.36 14.68
N ASP A 533 -16.18 -31.79 13.63
CA ASP A 533 -17.64 -31.71 13.55
C ASP A 533 -18.29 -32.65 14.59
N LEU A 534 -17.74 -33.84 14.78
CA LEU A 534 -18.19 -34.81 15.79
C LEU A 534 -17.90 -34.34 17.21
N GLU A 535 -16.71 -33.79 17.47
CA GLU A 535 -16.36 -33.19 18.75
C GLU A 535 -17.35 -32.07 19.10
N SER A 536 -17.67 -31.20 18.14
CA SER A 536 -18.66 -30.12 18.33
C SER A 536 -20.07 -30.65 18.62
N LEU A 537 -20.47 -31.76 18.00
CA LEU A 537 -21.77 -32.40 18.28
C LEU A 537 -21.80 -33.00 19.70
N ASP A 538 -20.74 -33.68 20.11
CA ASP A 538 -20.62 -34.31 21.43
C ASP A 538 -20.60 -33.26 22.56
N GLU A 539 -19.74 -32.24 22.44
CA GLU A 539 -19.64 -31.15 23.43
C GLU A 539 -20.95 -30.41 23.64
N LEU A 540 -21.77 -30.30 22.58
CA LEU A 540 -23.05 -29.61 22.60
C LEU A 540 -24.24 -30.55 22.92
N GLY A 541 -23.99 -31.86 23.08
CA GLY A 541 -25.02 -32.86 23.36
C GLY A 541 -26.03 -33.00 22.22
N LEU A 542 -25.59 -32.89 20.97
CA LEU A 542 -26.44 -32.88 19.78
C LEU A 542 -26.41 -34.21 19.03
N LYS A 543 -27.57 -34.59 18.46
CA LYS A 543 -27.73 -35.73 17.58
C LYS A 543 -27.83 -35.25 16.13
N LEU A 544 -26.84 -35.61 15.32
CA LEU A 544 -26.86 -35.31 13.89
C LEU A 544 -27.96 -36.12 13.19
N ARG A 545 -28.94 -35.42 12.61
CA ARG A 545 -30.05 -36.00 11.84
C ARG A 545 -29.76 -36.01 10.36
N TYR A 546 -29.24 -34.89 9.86
CA TYR A 546 -28.99 -34.69 8.42
C TYR A 546 -27.60 -34.13 8.18
N CYS A 547 -26.92 -34.64 7.16
CA CYS A 547 -25.87 -33.91 6.44
C CYS A 547 -26.48 -33.42 5.14
N LEU A 548 -26.48 -32.11 4.93
CA LEU A 548 -27.01 -31.46 3.74
C LEU A 548 -25.85 -30.99 2.85
N GLU A 549 -26.01 -31.13 1.54
CA GLU A 549 -25.10 -30.56 0.55
C GLU A 549 -25.81 -29.49 -0.27
N THR A 550 -25.16 -28.34 -0.49
CA THR A 550 -25.67 -27.30 -1.40
C THR A 550 -25.47 -27.68 -2.86
N HIS A 551 -24.41 -28.42 -3.18
CA HIS A 551 -24.10 -28.93 -4.51
C HIS A 551 -23.06 -30.06 -4.45
N LEU A 552 -22.75 -30.64 -5.62
CA LEU A 552 -21.64 -31.57 -5.74
C LEU A 552 -20.32 -30.78 -5.78
N HIS A 553 -19.62 -30.68 -4.66
CA HIS A 553 -18.37 -29.90 -4.55
C HIS A 553 -17.25 -30.45 -5.45
N ALA A 554 -16.40 -29.57 -5.97
CA ALA A 554 -15.26 -29.92 -6.84
C ALA A 554 -13.89 -29.57 -6.24
N ASP A 555 -13.88 -28.83 -5.14
CA ASP A 555 -12.72 -28.28 -4.46
C ASP A 555 -12.34 -29.10 -3.20
N HIS A 556 -13.31 -29.75 -2.56
CA HIS A 556 -13.13 -30.58 -1.36
C HIS A 556 -14.03 -31.83 -1.36
N ILE A 557 -13.54 -32.92 -0.76
CA ILE A 557 -14.35 -34.14 -0.56
C ILE A 557 -15.29 -33.90 0.62
N THR A 558 -16.57 -34.19 0.45
CA THR A 558 -17.55 -34.04 1.54
C THR A 558 -17.28 -35.04 2.67
N GLY A 559 -17.49 -34.58 3.91
CA GLY A 559 -17.48 -35.41 5.10
C GLY A 559 -18.80 -36.18 5.35
N ALA A 560 -19.84 -35.94 4.55
CA ALA A 560 -21.19 -36.44 4.80
C ALA A 560 -21.27 -37.98 4.91
N GLY A 561 -20.60 -38.72 4.03
CA GLY A 561 -20.56 -40.19 4.07
C GLY A 561 -19.92 -40.73 5.35
N LYS A 562 -18.77 -40.17 5.76
CA LYS A 562 -18.09 -40.55 7.01
C LYS A 562 -18.93 -40.19 8.24
N LEU A 563 -19.58 -39.02 8.25
CA LEU A 563 -20.49 -38.60 9.32
C LEU A 563 -21.70 -39.54 9.43
N ARG A 564 -22.29 -39.95 8.30
CA ARG A 564 -23.34 -40.98 8.27
C ARG A 564 -22.87 -42.30 8.87
N GLN A 565 -21.69 -42.79 8.50
CA GLN A 565 -21.15 -44.04 9.03
C GLN A 565 -20.96 -43.99 10.56
N GLN A 566 -20.60 -42.84 11.11
CA GLN A 566 -20.30 -42.68 12.53
C GLN A 566 -21.49 -42.27 13.39
N THR A 567 -22.49 -41.59 12.83
CA THR A 567 -23.65 -41.05 13.57
C THR A 567 -24.98 -41.68 13.20
N GLY A 568 -25.08 -42.32 12.03
CA GLY A 568 -26.33 -42.81 11.46
C GLY A 568 -27.23 -41.71 10.89
N CYS A 569 -26.73 -40.50 10.65
CA CYS A 569 -27.50 -39.42 10.01
C CYS A 569 -27.82 -39.75 8.54
N GLU A 570 -28.87 -39.14 7.98
CA GLU A 570 -29.16 -39.22 6.54
C GLU A 570 -28.34 -38.17 5.78
N VAL A 571 -27.73 -38.56 4.66
CA VAL A 571 -27.08 -37.66 3.70
C VAL A 571 -28.10 -37.23 2.65
N ILE A 572 -28.35 -35.93 2.56
CA ILE A 572 -29.32 -35.33 1.66
C ILE A 572 -28.61 -34.36 0.72
N VAL A 573 -28.74 -34.58 -0.59
CA VAL A 573 -28.07 -33.80 -1.64
C VAL A 573 -29.08 -33.14 -2.58
N PRO A 574 -28.69 -32.16 -3.41
CA PRO A 574 -29.53 -31.71 -4.51
C PRO A 574 -29.72 -32.82 -5.53
N GLN A 575 -30.87 -32.87 -6.20
CA GLN A 575 -31.14 -33.87 -7.23
C GLN A 575 -30.10 -33.77 -8.34
N ASN A 576 -29.26 -34.80 -8.42
CA ASN A 576 -28.18 -34.94 -9.37
C ASN A 576 -28.02 -36.42 -9.70
N THR A 577 -28.19 -36.78 -10.97
CA THR A 577 -28.15 -38.17 -11.43
C THR A 577 -26.78 -38.84 -11.26
N ALA A 578 -25.72 -38.05 -11.10
CA ALA A 578 -24.37 -38.56 -10.85
C ALA A 578 -24.19 -39.05 -9.40
N VAL A 579 -25.00 -38.57 -8.45
CA VAL A 579 -24.87 -38.98 -7.03
C VAL A 579 -25.62 -40.29 -6.80
N THR A 580 -24.90 -41.33 -6.39
CA THR A 580 -25.44 -42.70 -6.31
C THR A 580 -25.62 -43.22 -4.88
N LYS A 581 -25.06 -42.53 -3.88
CA LYS A 581 -25.03 -42.99 -2.47
C LYS A 581 -25.74 -42.09 -1.46
N ALA A 582 -26.39 -41.01 -1.91
CA ALA A 582 -27.19 -40.18 -1.02
C ALA A 582 -28.43 -40.95 -0.53
N ASP A 583 -28.84 -40.73 0.72
CA ASP A 583 -30.06 -41.35 1.26
C ASP A 583 -31.31 -40.72 0.66
N ARG A 584 -31.25 -39.39 0.40
CA ARG A 584 -32.35 -38.60 -0.17
C ARG A 584 -31.80 -37.52 -1.09
N SER A 585 -32.64 -37.06 -2.02
CA SER A 585 -32.36 -35.89 -2.84
C SER A 585 -33.49 -34.87 -2.82
N LEU A 586 -33.14 -33.59 -3.05
CA LEU A 586 -34.05 -32.45 -3.05
C LEU A 586 -34.03 -31.73 -4.40
N VAL A 587 -35.17 -31.23 -4.87
CA VAL A 587 -35.29 -30.46 -6.12
C VAL A 587 -35.37 -28.95 -5.90
N GLY A 588 -35.63 -28.51 -4.67
CA GLY A 588 -35.80 -27.13 -4.25
C GLY A 588 -37.27 -26.73 -4.13
N GLY A 589 -37.62 -26.10 -3.01
CA GLY A 589 -38.99 -25.74 -2.60
C GLY A 589 -39.54 -26.60 -1.47
N GLU A 590 -38.83 -27.66 -1.07
CA GLU A 590 -39.16 -28.49 0.09
C GLU A 590 -38.81 -27.81 1.42
N ILE A 591 -39.39 -28.33 2.49
CA ILE A 591 -39.14 -27.90 3.87
C ILE A 591 -38.64 -29.10 4.66
N LEU A 592 -37.52 -28.93 5.37
CA LEU A 592 -37.01 -29.88 6.36
C LEU A 592 -37.20 -29.30 7.76
N GLU A 593 -37.75 -30.12 8.66
CA GLU A 593 -37.97 -29.76 10.07
C GLU A 593 -36.98 -30.50 10.97
N VAL A 594 -36.32 -29.75 11.84
CA VAL A 594 -35.33 -30.26 12.81
C VAL A 594 -35.74 -29.71 14.18
N GLY A 595 -36.56 -30.46 14.90
CA GLY A 595 -37.29 -29.94 16.06
C GLY A 595 -38.18 -28.76 15.62
N SER A 596 -37.92 -27.58 16.20
CA SER A 596 -38.57 -26.31 15.88
C SER A 596 -37.88 -25.50 14.77
N VAL A 597 -36.74 -25.96 14.25
CA VAL A 597 -36.00 -25.30 13.18
C VAL A 597 -36.58 -25.69 11.82
N ILE A 598 -36.96 -24.69 11.03
CA ILE A 598 -37.50 -24.84 9.67
C ILE A 598 -36.40 -24.48 8.68
N ILE A 599 -36.07 -25.41 7.78
CA ILE A 599 -35.09 -25.22 6.71
C ILE A 599 -35.83 -25.32 5.37
N GLU A 600 -36.01 -24.19 4.69
CA GLU A 600 -36.61 -24.12 3.35
C GLU A 600 -35.52 -24.28 2.29
N THR A 601 -35.73 -25.13 1.28
CA THR A 601 -34.78 -25.33 0.18
C THR A 601 -35.12 -24.40 -0.99
N ILE A 602 -34.10 -23.79 -1.60
CA ILE A 602 -34.28 -22.89 -2.74
C ILE A 602 -33.41 -23.39 -3.89
N PHE A 603 -34.04 -23.86 -4.97
CA PHE A 603 -33.31 -24.26 -6.17
C PHE A 603 -32.58 -23.04 -6.75
N THR A 604 -31.26 -23.14 -6.85
CA THR A 604 -30.36 -22.05 -7.22
C THR A 604 -29.30 -22.49 -8.24
N PRO A 605 -29.70 -22.99 -9.43
CA PRO A 605 -28.78 -23.45 -10.46
C PRO A 605 -27.95 -22.29 -11.03
N GLY A 606 -26.85 -22.64 -11.71
CA GLY A 606 -26.03 -21.72 -12.48
C GLY A 606 -24.56 -21.77 -12.10
N HIS A 607 -24.22 -21.95 -10.81
CA HIS A 607 -22.85 -22.37 -10.45
C HIS A 607 -22.60 -23.81 -10.92
N SER A 608 -23.52 -24.70 -10.58
CA SER A 608 -23.67 -26.03 -11.16
C SER A 608 -25.13 -26.23 -11.60
N ALA A 609 -25.40 -27.27 -12.38
CA ALA A 609 -26.77 -27.60 -12.81
C ALA A 609 -27.67 -28.04 -11.63
N SER A 610 -27.07 -28.62 -10.59
CA SER A 610 -27.74 -29.13 -9.39
C SER A 610 -27.21 -28.41 -8.15
N HIS A 611 -27.80 -27.25 -7.86
CA HIS A 611 -27.43 -26.40 -6.72
C HIS A 611 -28.66 -25.92 -5.95
N ILE A 612 -28.59 -25.95 -4.62
CA ILE A 612 -29.64 -25.52 -3.69
C ILE A 612 -29.03 -24.60 -2.62
N ALA A 613 -29.80 -23.58 -2.24
CA ALA A 613 -29.54 -22.76 -1.07
C ALA A 613 -30.54 -23.13 0.04
N TYR A 614 -30.17 -22.94 1.31
CA TYR A 614 -31.03 -23.26 2.46
C TYR A 614 -31.39 -21.99 3.23
N LEU A 615 -32.69 -21.71 3.36
CA LEU A 615 -33.20 -20.59 4.16
C LEU A 615 -33.71 -21.11 5.50
N VAL A 616 -32.94 -20.85 6.56
CA VAL A 616 -33.20 -21.32 7.92
C VAL A 616 -33.98 -20.27 8.70
N ASN A 617 -35.14 -20.65 9.23
CA ASN A 617 -36.03 -19.80 10.02
C ASN A 617 -36.27 -18.41 9.38
N LYS A 618 -36.30 -18.35 8.05
CA LYS A 618 -36.47 -17.11 7.25
C LYS A 618 -35.44 -16.00 7.53
N THR A 619 -34.32 -16.32 8.19
CA THR A 619 -33.35 -15.32 8.67
C THR A 619 -31.92 -15.60 8.22
N HIS A 620 -31.52 -16.86 8.07
CA HIS A 620 -30.17 -17.25 7.68
C HIS A 620 -30.25 -17.99 6.33
N LEU A 621 -29.71 -17.39 5.28
CA LEU A 621 -29.63 -17.97 3.95
C LEU A 621 -28.22 -18.52 3.72
N LEU A 622 -28.11 -19.84 3.67
CA LEU A 622 -26.90 -20.55 3.29
C LEU A 622 -26.91 -20.66 1.77
N THR A 623 -26.05 -19.89 1.10
CA THR A 623 -26.15 -19.64 -0.34
C THR A 623 -25.36 -20.61 -1.21
N GLY A 624 -24.57 -21.52 -0.61
CA GLY A 624 -23.61 -22.33 -1.34
C GLY A 624 -22.71 -21.43 -2.20
N ASP A 625 -22.50 -21.84 -3.45
CA ASP A 625 -21.72 -21.13 -4.46
C ASP A 625 -22.54 -20.21 -5.36
N ALA A 626 -23.86 -20.13 -5.16
CA ALA A 626 -24.70 -19.22 -5.92
C ALA A 626 -24.40 -17.74 -5.62
N LEU A 627 -24.07 -17.41 -4.36
CA LEU A 627 -23.76 -16.05 -3.93
C LEU A 627 -22.70 -16.05 -2.84
N PHE A 628 -21.64 -15.27 -3.04
CA PHE A 628 -20.59 -15.01 -2.04
C PHE A 628 -20.67 -13.60 -1.50
N ILE A 629 -19.98 -13.34 -0.39
CA ILE A 629 -19.79 -11.98 0.11
C ILE A 629 -18.96 -11.21 -0.91
N ARG A 630 -19.56 -10.22 -1.58
CA ARG A 630 -18.95 -9.47 -2.69
C ARG A 630 -18.48 -10.36 -3.86
N GLY A 631 -19.14 -11.48 -4.12
CA GLY A 631 -18.82 -12.35 -5.26
C GLY A 631 -19.89 -13.39 -5.57
N CYS A 632 -19.53 -14.39 -6.37
CA CYS A 632 -20.30 -15.61 -6.65
C CYS A 632 -19.34 -16.72 -7.07
N GLY A 633 -19.81 -17.96 -7.05
CA GLY A 633 -19.10 -19.11 -7.61
C GLY A 633 -18.89 -18.98 -9.11
N ARG A 634 -17.91 -19.72 -9.62
CA ARG A 634 -17.61 -19.84 -11.06
C ARG A 634 -18.70 -20.65 -11.78
N THR A 635 -18.72 -20.67 -13.11
CA THR A 635 -19.82 -21.28 -13.88
C THR A 635 -19.35 -22.11 -15.07
N ASP A 636 -18.09 -22.52 -15.08
CA ASP A 636 -17.42 -23.12 -16.24
C ASP A 636 -17.34 -24.65 -16.21
N PHE A 637 -17.84 -25.31 -15.16
CA PHE A 637 -17.89 -26.77 -15.03
C PHE A 637 -19.22 -27.26 -14.44
N GLN A 638 -19.42 -28.59 -14.39
CA GLN A 638 -20.56 -29.25 -13.72
C GLN A 638 -21.95 -28.71 -14.16
N GLY A 639 -22.06 -28.33 -15.43
CA GLY A 639 -23.28 -27.75 -16.00
C GLY A 639 -23.60 -26.33 -15.54
N GLY A 640 -22.59 -25.58 -15.08
CA GLY A 640 -22.71 -24.16 -14.77
C GLY A 640 -23.12 -23.32 -15.97
N ASP A 641 -23.89 -22.27 -15.71
CA ASP A 641 -24.32 -21.27 -16.69
C ASP A 641 -24.45 -19.89 -16.00
N PRO A 642 -23.67 -18.88 -16.44
CA PRO A 642 -23.68 -17.57 -15.81
C PRO A 642 -24.99 -16.80 -16.03
N GLY A 643 -25.73 -17.07 -17.10
CA GLY A 643 -27.03 -16.44 -17.31
C GLY A 643 -28.04 -16.91 -16.27
N THR A 644 -28.11 -18.22 -16.07
CA THR A 644 -28.94 -18.89 -15.07
C THR A 644 -28.55 -18.44 -13.66
N LEU A 645 -27.25 -18.38 -13.35
CA LEU A 645 -26.77 -17.89 -12.05
C LEU A 645 -27.24 -16.46 -11.78
N TYR A 646 -27.10 -15.56 -12.76
CA TYR A 646 -27.56 -14.19 -12.64
C TYR A 646 -29.06 -14.11 -12.38
N ASP A 647 -29.86 -14.84 -13.16
CA ASP A 647 -31.32 -14.82 -13.06
C ASP A 647 -31.79 -15.34 -11.71
N VAL A 648 -31.21 -16.45 -11.24
CA VAL A 648 -31.53 -17.03 -9.93
C VAL A 648 -31.19 -16.08 -8.78
N VAL A 649 -29.99 -15.50 -8.77
CA VAL A 649 -29.58 -14.60 -7.68
C VAL A 649 -30.46 -13.36 -7.67
N THR A 650 -30.66 -12.73 -8.83
CA THR A 650 -31.40 -11.45 -8.91
C THR A 650 -32.91 -11.60 -8.76
N GLN A 651 -33.50 -12.69 -9.27
CA GLN A 651 -34.95 -12.90 -9.29
C GLN A 651 -35.46 -13.79 -8.16
N ARG A 652 -34.58 -14.48 -7.42
CA ARG A 652 -34.96 -15.27 -6.24
C ARG A 652 -34.29 -14.77 -4.99
N LEU A 653 -32.95 -14.87 -4.89
CA LEU A 653 -32.26 -14.56 -3.64
C LEU A 653 -32.41 -13.08 -3.26
N PHE A 654 -32.27 -12.17 -4.22
CA PHE A 654 -32.48 -10.73 -4.01
C PHE A 654 -33.95 -10.34 -3.84
N THR A 655 -34.91 -11.27 -3.87
CA THR A 655 -36.30 -10.96 -3.47
C THR A 655 -36.54 -11.12 -1.98
N LEU A 656 -35.60 -11.75 -1.26
CA LEU A 656 -35.66 -11.90 0.18
C LEU A 656 -35.47 -10.54 0.91
N PRO A 657 -35.94 -10.43 2.16
CA PRO A 657 -35.73 -9.24 2.98
C PRO A 657 -34.26 -8.80 3.05
N ASP A 658 -34.03 -7.49 3.07
CA ASP A 658 -32.67 -6.94 3.05
C ASP A 658 -31.82 -7.32 4.27
N ASP A 659 -32.46 -7.64 5.39
CA ASP A 659 -31.83 -8.08 6.64
C ASP A 659 -31.61 -9.60 6.73
N THR A 660 -32.06 -10.38 5.73
CA THR A 660 -31.73 -11.81 5.62
C THR A 660 -30.22 -11.96 5.52
N LYS A 661 -29.64 -12.71 6.46
CA LYS A 661 -28.19 -12.93 6.54
C LYS A 661 -27.75 -13.91 5.47
N VAL A 662 -26.64 -13.63 4.81
CA VAL A 662 -26.06 -14.45 3.74
C VAL A 662 -24.81 -15.14 4.25
N TYR A 663 -24.80 -16.46 4.13
CA TYR A 663 -23.76 -17.39 4.57
C TYR A 663 -23.28 -18.24 3.38
N PRO A 664 -22.14 -17.90 2.75
CA PRO A 664 -21.66 -18.58 1.53
C PRO A 664 -20.95 -19.90 1.82
N ALA A 665 -20.76 -20.76 0.81
CA ALA A 665 -19.89 -21.93 0.96
C ALA A 665 -18.40 -21.56 1.06
N HIS A 666 -17.94 -20.44 0.47
CA HIS A 666 -16.54 -20.01 0.55
C HIS A 666 -16.36 -18.54 0.92
N ASP A 667 -15.22 -18.24 1.56
CA ASP A 667 -14.64 -16.89 1.57
C ASP A 667 -13.11 -16.90 1.63
N TYR A 668 -12.49 -16.21 0.67
CA TYR A 668 -11.03 -16.13 0.52
C TYR A 668 -10.40 -14.93 1.27
N LYS A 669 -11.17 -14.20 2.07
CA LYS A 669 -10.78 -12.98 2.80
C LYS A 669 -11.12 -13.02 4.29
N GLY A 670 -11.57 -14.18 4.81
CA GLY A 670 -11.95 -14.37 6.20
C GLY A 670 -13.26 -13.70 6.62
N ARG A 671 -14.16 -13.39 5.68
CA ARG A 671 -15.48 -12.80 5.95
C ARG A 671 -16.51 -13.89 6.22
N THR A 672 -17.25 -13.73 7.32
CA THR A 672 -18.11 -14.78 7.86
C THR A 672 -19.58 -14.66 7.46
N VAL A 673 -20.12 -13.43 7.40
CA VAL A 673 -21.55 -13.18 7.11
C VAL A 673 -21.73 -11.81 6.43
N SER A 674 -22.74 -11.72 5.56
CA SER A 674 -23.28 -10.46 5.03
C SER A 674 -24.81 -10.49 5.06
N THR A 675 -25.49 -9.62 4.32
CA THR A 675 -26.95 -9.59 4.18
C THR A 675 -27.37 -9.43 2.72
N ILE A 676 -28.60 -9.83 2.38
CA ILE A 676 -29.15 -9.63 1.04
C ILE A 676 -29.09 -8.15 0.62
N GLY A 677 -29.41 -7.23 1.52
CA GLY A 677 -29.34 -5.79 1.26
C GLY A 677 -27.92 -5.29 1.00
N GLU A 678 -26.92 -5.87 1.68
CA GLU A 678 -25.51 -5.56 1.39
C GLU A 678 -25.08 -6.10 0.03
N GLU A 679 -25.42 -7.35 -0.31
CA GLU A 679 -25.00 -7.96 -1.57
C GLU A 679 -25.67 -7.30 -2.78
N LYS A 680 -26.94 -6.89 -2.69
CA LYS A 680 -27.60 -6.06 -3.72
C LYS A 680 -26.82 -4.78 -4.03
N ARG A 681 -26.35 -4.09 -2.98
CA ARG A 681 -25.73 -2.76 -3.11
C ARG A 681 -24.24 -2.83 -3.45
N LEU A 682 -23.53 -3.80 -2.90
CA LEU A 682 -22.07 -3.77 -2.82
C LEU A 682 -21.40 -4.95 -3.51
N ASN A 683 -22.13 -5.98 -3.96
CA ASN A 683 -21.52 -7.09 -4.67
C ASN A 683 -21.09 -6.67 -6.09
N PRO A 684 -19.79 -6.61 -6.41
CA PRO A 684 -19.30 -6.09 -7.70
C PRO A 684 -19.69 -6.97 -8.90
N ARG A 685 -20.17 -8.20 -8.67
CA ARG A 685 -20.70 -9.06 -9.72
C ARG A 685 -22.10 -8.63 -10.14
N PHE A 686 -22.94 -8.19 -9.19
CA PHE A 686 -24.35 -7.91 -9.45
C PHE A 686 -24.72 -6.41 -9.42
N SER A 687 -24.12 -5.63 -8.52
CA SER A 687 -24.45 -4.22 -8.32
C SER A 687 -24.04 -3.38 -9.54
N GLU A 688 -24.99 -2.59 -10.05
CA GLU A 688 -24.83 -1.74 -11.25
C GLU A 688 -24.37 -2.50 -12.51
N ARG A 689 -24.70 -3.79 -12.61
CA ARG A 689 -24.40 -4.63 -13.78
C ARG A 689 -25.67 -5.14 -14.44
N SER A 690 -25.70 -5.14 -15.77
CA SER A 690 -26.73 -5.86 -16.52
C SER A 690 -26.44 -7.36 -16.55
N ARG A 691 -27.46 -8.18 -16.85
CA ARG A 691 -27.33 -9.61 -17.10
C ARG A 691 -26.24 -9.92 -18.15
N SER A 692 -26.20 -9.16 -19.24
CA SER A 692 -25.19 -9.34 -20.29
C SER A 692 -23.78 -9.05 -19.80
N GLN A 693 -23.58 -7.96 -19.03
CA GLN A 693 -22.29 -7.62 -18.43
C GLN A 693 -21.83 -8.70 -17.44
N PHE A 694 -22.73 -9.24 -16.62
CA PHE A 694 -22.42 -10.36 -15.73
C PHE A 694 -21.93 -11.59 -16.52
N ILE A 695 -22.68 -12.01 -17.55
CA ILE A 695 -22.31 -13.15 -18.39
C ILE A 695 -20.94 -12.95 -19.03
N THR A 696 -20.69 -11.76 -19.60
CA THR A 696 -19.38 -11.43 -20.18
C THR A 696 -18.27 -11.53 -19.14
N ILE A 697 -18.47 -11.00 -17.93
CA ILE A 697 -17.49 -11.08 -16.84
C ILE A 697 -17.21 -12.53 -16.47
N MET A 698 -18.26 -13.33 -16.24
CA MET A 698 -18.13 -14.72 -15.80
C MET A 698 -17.43 -15.59 -16.85
N ASN A 699 -17.73 -15.41 -18.13
CA ASN A 699 -17.07 -16.11 -19.24
C ASN A 699 -15.60 -15.73 -19.42
N ASN A 700 -15.15 -14.61 -18.84
CA ASN A 700 -13.79 -14.08 -19.02
C ASN A 700 -12.94 -14.09 -17.74
N LEU A 701 -13.34 -14.82 -16.69
CA LEU A 701 -12.60 -14.83 -15.41
C LEU A 701 -11.21 -15.48 -15.49
N LYS A 702 -10.94 -16.31 -16.52
CA LYS A 702 -9.64 -16.98 -16.77
C LYS A 702 -9.03 -17.61 -15.49
N LEU A 703 -9.85 -18.29 -14.70
CA LEU A 703 -9.43 -18.93 -13.45
C LEU A 703 -8.73 -20.26 -13.74
N SER A 704 -7.71 -20.59 -12.94
CA SER A 704 -7.06 -21.90 -13.00
C SER A 704 -8.05 -23.04 -12.72
N TYR A 705 -7.81 -24.20 -13.34
CA TYR A 705 -8.56 -25.41 -13.06
C TYR A 705 -8.40 -25.82 -11.58
N PRO A 706 -9.47 -26.25 -10.88
CA PRO A 706 -9.36 -26.62 -9.46
C PRO A 706 -8.45 -27.83 -9.28
N GLN A 707 -7.46 -27.71 -8.39
CA GLN A 707 -6.38 -28.69 -8.25
C GLN A 707 -6.86 -30.09 -7.86
N LYS A 708 -7.98 -30.21 -7.15
CA LYS A 708 -8.51 -31.47 -6.64
C LYS A 708 -9.72 -32.01 -7.39
N MET A 709 -10.17 -31.37 -8.47
CA MET A 709 -11.45 -31.69 -9.13
C MET A 709 -11.55 -33.14 -9.60
N ASN A 710 -10.47 -33.69 -10.18
CA ASN A 710 -10.44 -35.05 -10.72
C ASN A 710 -10.54 -36.14 -9.63
N ALA A 711 -10.17 -35.84 -8.39
CA ALA A 711 -10.36 -36.74 -7.25
C ALA A 711 -11.67 -36.46 -6.51
N THR A 712 -12.05 -35.18 -6.43
CA THR A 712 -13.14 -34.69 -5.58
C THR A 712 -14.51 -35.01 -6.16
N VAL A 713 -14.73 -34.71 -7.45
CA VAL A 713 -16.03 -34.93 -8.08
C VAL A 713 -16.40 -36.43 -8.06
N PRO A 714 -15.52 -37.37 -8.46
CA PRO A 714 -15.83 -38.79 -8.36
C PRO A 714 -16.06 -39.26 -6.93
N ALA A 715 -15.30 -38.76 -5.94
CA ALA A 715 -15.53 -39.13 -4.54
C ALA A 715 -16.90 -38.64 -4.03
N ASN A 716 -17.29 -37.42 -4.42
CA ASN A 716 -18.53 -36.81 -3.99
C ASN A 716 -19.77 -37.39 -4.70
N GLU A 717 -19.64 -38.01 -5.87
CA GLU A 717 -20.69 -38.85 -6.49
C GLU A 717 -21.11 -40.02 -5.57
N TYR A 718 -20.20 -40.45 -4.69
CA TYR A 718 -20.43 -41.44 -3.63
C TYR A 718 -20.57 -40.80 -2.24
N CYS A 719 -20.88 -39.51 -2.14
CA CYS A 719 -21.01 -38.78 -0.87
C CYS A 719 -19.77 -38.85 0.04
N GLY A 720 -18.57 -39.03 -0.55
CA GLY A 720 -17.32 -39.21 0.20
C GLY A 720 -17.11 -40.61 0.79
N ASP A 721 -17.99 -41.59 0.52
CA ASP A 721 -17.86 -42.96 1.03
C ASP A 721 -16.78 -43.79 0.32
N PHE A 722 -16.42 -43.41 -0.90
CA PHE A 722 -15.49 -44.16 -1.74
C PHE A 722 -14.58 -43.21 -2.51
N ILE A 723 -13.27 -43.43 -2.43
CA ILE A 723 -12.27 -42.76 -3.26
C ILE A 723 -11.72 -43.84 -4.20
N PRO A 724 -12.03 -43.81 -5.51
CA PRO A 724 -11.46 -44.77 -6.45
C PRO A 724 -9.93 -44.66 -6.47
N GLN A 725 -9.23 -45.80 -6.42
CA GLN A 725 -7.77 -45.84 -6.33
C GLN A 725 -7.10 -45.24 -7.58
N GLU A 726 -7.70 -45.39 -8.75
CA GLU A 726 -7.28 -44.73 -10.01
C GLU A 726 -7.41 -43.19 -9.97
N SER A 727 -8.35 -42.64 -9.20
CA SER A 727 -8.56 -41.19 -9.05
C SER A 727 -7.53 -40.53 -8.12
N LEU A 728 -6.96 -41.30 -7.18
CA LEU A 728 -5.81 -40.88 -6.36
C LEU A 728 -4.53 -40.77 -7.21
N ASP A 729 -4.35 -41.65 -8.19
CA ASP A 729 -3.18 -41.66 -9.06
C ASP A 729 -3.24 -40.52 -10.11
N GLN A 730 -4.42 -40.20 -10.65
CA GLN A 730 -4.60 -39.10 -11.62
C GLN A 730 -4.47 -37.70 -11.00
N ALA A 731 -4.70 -37.54 -9.69
CA ALA A 731 -4.50 -36.26 -8.99
C ALA A 731 -3.03 -35.80 -8.91
N THR A 732 -2.09 -36.65 -9.33
CA THR A 732 -0.64 -36.34 -9.42
C THR A 732 -0.13 -36.17 -10.85
N SER A 733 -1.00 -36.27 -11.86
CA SER A 733 -0.63 -36.20 -13.28
C SER A 733 -0.92 -34.83 -13.89
N SER A 734 0.06 -34.26 -14.60
CA SER A 734 -0.13 -33.10 -15.49
C SER A 734 -1.20 -33.37 -16.55
N ALA A 735 -1.92 -32.33 -16.96
CA ALA A 735 -2.94 -32.38 -18.02
C ALA A 735 -2.43 -33.12 -19.27
N THR A 736 -3.31 -33.86 -19.93
CA THR A 736 -2.97 -34.63 -21.13
C THR A 736 -2.77 -33.73 -22.36
N ASP A 737 -1.95 -34.16 -23.32
CA ASP A 737 -1.67 -33.41 -24.56
C ASP A 737 -2.96 -33.11 -25.37
N GLU A 738 -4.00 -33.94 -25.23
CA GLU A 738 -5.31 -33.74 -25.84
C GLU A 738 -6.09 -32.60 -25.18
N GLU A 739 -6.06 -32.50 -23.84
CA GLU A 739 -6.67 -31.40 -23.09
C GLU A 739 -5.94 -30.08 -23.37
N GLN A 740 -4.61 -30.13 -23.51
CA GLN A 740 -3.79 -28.96 -23.83
C GLN A 740 -4.05 -28.46 -25.25
N LYS A 741 -4.24 -29.37 -26.22
CA LYS A 741 -4.70 -29.02 -27.57
C LYS A 741 -6.10 -28.44 -27.58
N GLN A 742 -7.02 -28.96 -26.77
CA GLN A 742 -8.38 -28.43 -26.70
C GLN A 742 -8.41 -27.01 -26.09
N ILE A 743 -7.52 -26.75 -25.11
CA ILE A 743 -7.30 -25.41 -24.53
C ILE A 743 -6.69 -24.47 -25.57
N GLU A 744 -5.64 -24.88 -26.29
CA GLU A 744 -5.02 -24.08 -27.35
C GLU A 744 -6.00 -23.77 -28.49
N LEU A 745 -6.79 -24.75 -28.92
CA LEU A 745 -7.81 -24.58 -29.95
C LEU A 745 -8.92 -23.63 -29.48
N THR A 746 -9.37 -23.74 -28.23
CA THR A 746 -10.38 -22.84 -27.66
C THR A 746 -9.85 -21.42 -27.49
N VAL A 747 -8.58 -21.26 -27.08
CA VAL A 747 -7.92 -19.95 -26.96
C VAL A 747 -7.70 -19.30 -28.33
N MET A 748 -7.31 -20.07 -29.36
CA MET A 748 -7.18 -19.56 -30.73
C MET A 748 -8.53 -19.15 -31.31
N THR A 749 -9.54 -20.02 -31.23
CA THR A 749 -10.89 -19.75 -31.78
C THR A 749 -11.53 -18.53 -31.10
N ASN A 750 -11.32 -18.36 -29.79
CA ASN A 750 -11.84 -17.20 -29.06
C ASN A 750 -11.03 -15.92 -29.28
N THR A 751 -9.75 -16.01 -29.66
CA THR A 751 -8.93 -14.83 -30.02
C THR A 751 -9.36 -14.28 -31.38
N GLU A 752 -9.71 -15.15 -32.34
CA GLU A 752 -10.29 -14.73 -33.62
C GLU A 752 -11.66 -14.07 -33.43
N ILE A 753 -12.54 -14.64 -32.60
CA ILE A 753 -13.86 -14.05 -32.29
C ILE A 753 -13.74 -12.75 -31.49
N TYR A 754 -12.76 -12.63 -30.58
CA TYR A 754 -12.51 -11.41 -29.80
C TYR A 754 -12.02 -10.25 -30.68
N ASN A 755 -11.20 -10.55 -31.69
CA ASN A 755 -10.75 -9.57 -32.69
C ASN A 755 -11.91 -9.15 -33.62
N ASP A 756 -12.78 -10.08 -34.01
CA ASP A 756 -13.97 -9.78 -34.82
C ASP A 756 -15.04 -8.97 -34.05
N TYR A 757 -15.21 -9.21 -32.74
CA TYR A 757 -16.18 -8.49 -31.90
C TYR A 757 -15.78 -7.03 -31.67
N PHE A 758 -14.49 -6.71 -31.57
CA PHE A 758 -14.02 -5.32 -31.46
C PHE A 758 -13.98 -4.58 -32.80
N ALA A 759 -13.87 -5.29 -33.93
CA ALA A 759 -14.01 -4.69 -35.26
C ALA A 759 -15.43 -4.16 -35.54
N MET A 760 -16.45 -4.63 -34.82
CA MET A 760 -17.84 -4.17 -34.93
C MET A 760 -18.20 -2.95 -34.05
N TYR A 761 -17.33 -2.53 -33.13
CA TYR A 761 -17.56 -1.40 -32.22
C TYR A 761 -16.52 -0.27 -32.33
N ILE A 762 -15.83 -0.17 -33.48
CA ILE A 762 -15.13 1.04 -33.94
C ILE A 762 -16.13 2.01 -34.57
#